data_AF-A0A946HNE7-F1
#
_entry.id   AF-A0A946HNE7-F1
#
_cell.length_a   1.000
_cell.length_b   1.000
_cell.length_c   1.000
_cell.angle_alpha   90.00
_cell.angle_beta   90.00
_cell.angle_gamma   90.00
#
_symmetry.space_group_name_H-M   'P 1'
#
loop_
_entity.id
_entity.type
_entity.pdbx_description
1 polymer ?
#
loop_
_entity_poly.entity_id
_entity_poly.type
_entity_poly.pdbx_seq_one_letter_code
_entity_poly.pdbx_strand_id
1 'polypeptide(L)'
;MDLQKTRLQETMSFEDARHLISRTGLGAHPTEIQALVGLTRSAAISREISKLDVDNTQLPPPDFFSYEYPIYWARNDMEEGDQQNFRVARDKEMADLRLWWVREMLATQQPAGERLVLFWHNHFVTAYSGLNENVHVLAKQHWALRKYGHTNFRVLTRAMIHDAAMLDYLDNNSSRKGNPNENLARELMELFVLGEGNYAEKTIKEVARALTGYSVNKLRNDEFEFNVWDHDRGTKTIFDWRGRFDGDDVVDILMRQPATAKFIAQKFWKNYISDFNSDPQQLDAIADAFRASDYDIKTLLRETLSAPQFWAAENRATIIKSPVDLLVGTMRSTGMLPEWWSSIPNRLEQLGQNLFDPPNVAGWPGGSDWLTPSRLLIRNQMIEELLIAEPQVASADGMIENMMTAAPDTPGASNNIFIRYAAEDYEGPPKFRVSAYGNDSRKPIWSSKTTNAKGGIDTELYDRPEFADLNWKIKQFQVPSDLKPDYFSIAFLNDHCCGLSGGDRNFFVDWLAFAGRQYPVAKAKQETQCSNGNETPGSMYCSGSIEFRDFETLMPSDERVSSNSDGVTAERVFFRGAKEFKSNKNWNAFRIGLVRPHFKGIMVEAMVLRIVRERSNDGSYRTVLQISENNCFPDCIGGPLPRSAHRNHQSGERFLNFALSGRRTPKENRQWRELSKEQSAFVSTLLMSIPDMIAKARKGRSWRQRNGERKFATWKTVFDKIDRYLPRSRHAKWATASKITLRQPIGETGGMMSMMTALNTARMPILLGQPGDKMFWGDFESQLNHAATAKFFLASAPAIAWATSNDLGALFADPVFNLK
;
A
#
# COMPACT_ATOMS: atom_id res chain seq x y z
N MET A 1 12.59 -45.87 -0.50
CA MET A 1 12.09 -45.43 -1.81
C MET A 1 10.78 -46.12 -2.19
N ASP A 2 10.66 -47.46 -2.06
CA ASP A 2 9.40 -48.17 -2.34
C ASP A 2 8.24 -47.80 -1.42
N LEU A 3 8.43 -47.76 -0.09
CA LEU A 3 7.37 -47.38 0.86
C LEU A 3 6.81 -45.97 0.64
N GLN A 4 7.65 -45.03 0.19
CA GLN A 4 7.25 -43.65 -0.09
C GLN A 4 6.41 -43.57 -1.37
N LYS A 5 6.79 -44.34 -2.40
CA LYS A 5 5.98 -44.50 -3.61
C LYS A 5 4.63 -45.15 -3.30
N THR A 6 4.61 -46.20 -2.47
CA THR A 6 3.35 -46.86 -2.05
C THR A 6 2.43 -45.89 -1.32
N ARG A 7 2.95 -45.08 -0.39
CA ARG A 7 2.15 -44.11 0.36
C ARG A 7 1.52 -43.02 -0.52
N LEU A 8 2.27 -42.49 -1.49
CA LEU A 8 1.74 -41.45 -2.38
C LEU A 8 0.68 -41.97 -3.36
N GLN A 9 0.57 -43.29 -3.51
CA GLN A 9 -0.50 -43.96 -4.26
C GLN A 9 -1.72 -44.31 -3.39
N GLU A 10 -1.67 -44.08 -2.07
CA GLU A 10 -2.85 -44.23 -1.22
C GLU A 10 -3.94 -43.25 -1.65
N THR A 11 -5.17 -43.76 -1.67
CA THR A 11 -6.37 -42.98 -1.97
C THR A 11 -6.68 -42.03 -0.81
N MET A 12 -6.94 -40.77 -1.15
CA MET A 12 -7.31 -39.71 -0.23
C MET A 12 -8.62 -40.06 0.47
N SER A 13 -8.53 -40.28 1.78
CA SER A 13 -9.67 -40.23 2.67
C SER A 13 -10.17 -38.78 2.79
N PHE A 14 -11.34 -38.62 3.39
CA PHE A 14 -11.86 -37.30 3.75
C PHE A 14 -10.90 -36.51 4.65
N GLU A 15 -10.36 -37.18 5.67
CA GLU A 15 -9.44 -36.59 6.65
C GLU A 15 -8.12 -36.17 6.00
N ASP A 16 -7.63 -36.96 5.04
CA ASP A 16 -6.44 -36.63 4.24
C ASP A 16 -6.69 -35.40 3.37
N ALA A 17 -7.84 -35.35 2.68
CA ALA A 17 -8.22 -34.24 1.82
C ALA A 17 -8.38 -32.93 2.60
N ARG A 18 -9.08 -33.01 3.75
CA ARG A 18 -9.21 -31.88 4.67
C ARG A 18 -7.85 -31.39 5.18
N HIS A 19 -6.98 -32.30 5.61
CA HIS A 19 -5.65 -31.93 6.10
C HIS A 19 -4.83 -31.23 5.01
N LEU A 20 -4.83 -31.78 3.79
CA LEU A 20 -4.14 -31.16 2.66
C LEU A 20 -4.66 -29.74 2.39
N ILE A 21 -5.97 -29.57 2.20
CA ILE A 21 -6.57 -28.26 1.89
C ILE A 21 -6.38 -27.26 3.04
N SER A 22 -6.52 -27.70 4.30
CA SER A 22 -6.33 -26.81 5.46
C SER A 22 -4.88 -26.32 5.59
N ARG A 23 -3.91 -27.11 5.11
CA ARG A 23 -2.49 -26.74 5.12
C ARG A 23 -2.09 -25.91 3.91
N THR A 24 -2.69 -26.13 2.75
CA THR A 24 -2.31 -25.44 1.52
C THR A 24 -3.15 -24.21 1.26
N GLY A 25 -4.44 -24.19 1.61
CA GLY A 25 -5.36 -23.08 1.35
C GLY A 25 -5.62 -22.15 2.54
N LEU A 26 -6.71 -21.39 2.44
CA LEU A 26 -7.22 -20.49 3.48
C LEU A 26 -8.59 -21.04 3.91
N GLY A 27 -8.59 -21.94 4.89
CA GLY A 27 -9.77 -22.75 5.21
C GLY A 27 -9.94 -23.97 4.30
N ALA A 28 -10.98 -24.76 4.57
CA ALA A 28 -11.27 -26.00 3.85
C ALA A 28 -12.78 -26.20 3.71
N HIS A 29 -13.37 -25.65 2.66
CA HIS A 29 -14.79 -25.82 2.37
C HIS A 29 -15.09 -27.27 1.92
N PRO A 30 -16.27 -27.84 2.24
CA PRO A 30 -16.63 -29.21 1.84
C PRO A 30 -16.46 -29.53 0.37
N THR A 31 -16.82 -28.59 -0.51
CA THR A 31 -16.72 -28.77 -1.97
C THR A 31 -15.27 -28.94 -2.43
N GLU A 32 -14.33 -28.25 -1.78
CA GLU A 32 -12.90 -28.37 -2.07
C GLU A 32 -12.34 -29.71 -1.58
N ILE A 33 -12.79 -30.18 -0.41
CA ILE A 33 -12.39 -31.47 0.17
C ILE A 33 -12.92 -32.63 -0.69
N GLN A 34 -14.22 -32.62 -1.00
CA GLN A 34 -14.88 -33.63 -1.85
C GLN A 34 -14.19 -33.77 -3.20
N ALA A 35 -13.71 -32.67 -3.78
CA ALA A 35 -12.99 -32.69 -5.05
C ALA A 35 -11.63 -33.42 -5.01
N LEU A 36 -11.11 -33.73 -3.82
CA LEU A 36 -9.88 -34.50 -3.63
C LEU A 36 -10.12 -35.94 -3.14
N VAL A 37 -11.25 -36.22 -2.50
CA VAL A 37 -11.58 -37.57 -2.01
C VAL A 37 -11.59 -38.55 -3.19
N GLY A 38 -10.98 -39.71 -3.01
CA GLY A 38 -10.87 -40.72 -4.07
C GLY A 38 -9.69 -40.53 -5.04
N LEU A 39 -9.03 -39.38 -5.05
CA LEU A 39 -7.75 -39.22 -5.75
C LEU A 39 -6.62 -39.91 -4.98
N THR A 40 -5.50 -40.23 -5.64
CA THR A 40 -4.28 -40.59 -4.89
C THR A 40 -3.66 -39.34 -4.24
N ARG A 41 -2.94 -39.49 -3.13
CA ARG A 41 -2.20 -38.38 -2.49
C ARG A 41 -1.32 -37.62 -3.50
N SER A 42 -0.62 -38.32 -4.39
CA SER A 42 0.18 -37.70 -5.44
C SER A 42 -0.64 -36.85 -6.41
N ALA A 43 -1.82 -37.32 -6.81
CA ALA A 43 -2.71 -36.58 -7.71
C ALA A 43 -3.30 -35.35 -7.01
N ALA A 44 -3.71 -35.48 -5.75
CA ALA A 44 -4.21 -34.37 -4.94
C ALA A 44 -3.15 -33.28 -4.72
N ILE A 45 -1.91 -33.65 -4.35
CA ILE A 45 -0.79 -32.70 -4.24
C ILE A 45 -0.55 -31.97 -5.58
N SER A 46 -0.60 -32.70 -6.70
CA SER A 46 -0.38 -32.11 -8.03
C SER A 46 -1.47 -31.11 -8.39
N ARG A 47 -2.72 -31.39 -8.02
CA ARG A 47 -3.84 -30.47 -8.17
C ARG A 47 -3.63 -29.18 -7.36
N GLU A 48 -3.19 -29.27 -6.12
CA GLU A 48 -2.94 -28.07 -5.31
C GLU A 48 -1.76 -27.25 -5.82
N ILE A 49 -0.66 -27.90 -6.26
CA ILE A 49 0.47 -27.21 -6.89
C ILE A 49 0.07 -26.47 -8.17
N SER A 50 -0.91 -27.00 -8.92
CA SER A 50 -1.41 -26.34 -10.13
C SER A 50 -2.14 -25.02 -9.85
N LYS A 51 -2.55 -24.78 -8.59
CA LYS A 51 -3.27 -23.58 -8.14
C LYS A 51 -2.35 -22.52 -7.51
N LEU A 52 -1.03 -22.65 -7.61
CA LEU A 52 -0.11 -21.66 -7.02
C LEU A 52 0.04 -20.38 -7.85
N ASP A 53 -0.28 -20.44 -9.14
CA ASP A 53 -0.18 -19.28 -10.03
C ASP A 53 -1.41 -18.37 -9.86
N VAL A 54 -1.21 -17.27 -9.12
CA VAL A 54 -2.21 -16.24 -8.80
C VAL A 54 -1.80 -14.86 -9.36
N ASP A 55 -1.05 -14.84 -10.47
CA ASP A 55 -0.74 -13.59 -11.19
C ASP A 55 -2.03 -12.90 -11.65
N ASN A 56 -3.04 -13.70 -12.02
CA ASN A 56 -4.39 -13.22 -12.31
C ASN A 56 -5.28 -13.37 -11.07
N THR A 57 -5.85 -12.26 -10.63
CA THR A 57 -6.76 -12.22 -9.48
C THR A 57 -8.20 -12.48 -9.89
N GLN A 58 -8.98 -13.07 -8.98
CA GLN A 58 -10.43 -13.29 -9.17
C GLN A 58 -11.19 -11.95 -9.24
N LEU A 59 -10.74 -10.97 -8.46
CA LEU A 59 -11.27 -9.62 -8.43
C LEU A 59 -10.39 -8.66 -9.24
N PRO A 60 -10.95 -7.62 -9.87
CA PRO A 60 -10.12 -6.56 -10.45
C PRO A 60 -9.27 -5.89 -9.37
N PRO A 61 -8.06 -5.39 -9.70
CA PRO A 61 -7.26 -4.58 -8.78
C PRO A 61 -8.03 -3.40 -8.18
N PRO A 62 -7.61 -2.86 -7.02
CA PRO A 62 -8.21 -1.64 -6.46
C PRO A 62 -8.21 -0.48 -7.47
N ASP A 63 -9.28 0.32 -7.46
CA ASP A 63 -9.47 1.41 -8.44
C ASP A 63 -8.32 2.41 -8.47
N PHE A 64 -7.60 2.61 -7.36
CA PHE A 64 -6.46 3.55 -7.32
C PHE A 64 -5.31 3.15 -8.24
N PHE A 65 -5.25 1.90 -8.71
CA PHE A 65 -4.33 1.49 -9.77
C PHE A 65 -4.62 2.16 -11.12
N SER A 66 -5.85 2.60 -11.34
CA SER A 66 -6.27 3.31 -12.55
C SER A 66 -6.13 4.83 -12.44
N TYR A 67 -5.87 5.35 -11.24
CA TYR A 67 -5.66 6.77 -10.99
C TYR A 67 -4.25 7.20 -11.39
N GLU A 68 -4.05 8.50 -11.52
CA GLU A 68 -2.71 9.04 -11.75
C GLU A 68 -1.80 8.74 -10.55
N TYR A 69 -0.56 8.35 -10.84
CA TYR A 69 0.42 8.05 -9.79
C TYR A 69 0.70 9.30 -8.94
N PRO A 70 0.65 9.20 -7.60
CA PRO A 70 0.85 10.37 -6.76
C PRO A 70 2.25 10.97 -6.83
N ILE A 71 2.33 12.29 -6.71
CA ILE A 71 3.58 13.04 -6.78
C ILE A 71 4.40 13.00 -5.47
N TYR A 72 4.70 11.81 -4.96
CA TYR A 72 5.51 11.60 -3.74
C TYR A 72 6.82 12.41 -3.75
N TRP A 73 7.46 12.52 -4.91
CA TRP A 73 8.72 13.25 -5.11
C TRP A 73 8.63 14.78 -4.90
N ALA A 74 7.42 15.35 -4.94
CA ALA A 74 7.14 16.77 -4.76
C ALA A 74 6.41 17.07 -3.43
N ARG A 75 6.04 16.05 -2.63
CA ARG A 75 5.24 16.19 -1.41
C ARG A 75 5.80 17.18 -0.39
N ASN A 76 7.13 17.29 -0.31
CA ASN A 76 7.80 18.19 0.64
C ASN A 76 7.68 19.67 0.25
N ASP A 77 7.23 19.98 -0.96
CA ASP A 77 6.98 21.34 -1.42
C ASP A 77 5.50 21.76 -1.37
N MET A 78 4.57 20.84 -1.11
CA MET A 78 3.14 21.15 -0.89
C MET A 78 2.95 22.18 0.23
N GLU A 79 1.76 22.65 0.59
CA GLU A 79 1.56 23.33 1.90
C GLU A 79 1.11 22.30 2.97
N GLU A 80 1.00 22.69 4.24
CA GLU A 80 0.70 21.75 5.33
C GLU A 80 -0.67 21.06 5.16
N GLY A 81 -1.71 21.82 4.80
CA GLY A 81 -3.03 21.27 4.49
C GLY A 81 -3.00 20.29 3.31
N ASP A 82 -2.32 20.64 2.22
CA ASP A 82 -2.14 19.75 1.06
C ASP A 82 -1.40 18.45 1.43
N GLN A 83 -0.40 18.53 2.32
CA GLN A 83 0.31 17.35 2.82
C GLN A 83 -0.58 16.45 3.65
N GLN A 84 -1.45 17.04 4.48
CA GLN A 84 -2.41 16.26 5.26
C GLN A 84 -3.41 15.57 4.33
N ASN A 85 -3.95 16.28 3.33
CA ASN A 85 -4.84 15.70 2.34
C ASN A 85 -4.16 14.57 1.56
N PHE A 86 -2.89 14.75 1.19
CA PHE A 86 -2.09 13.72 0.55
C PHE A 86 -1.97 12.47 1.43
N ARG A 87 -1.65 12.61 2.73
CA ARG A 87 -1.57 11.48 3.67
C ARG A 87 -2.91 10.76 3.81
N VAL A 88 -3.99 11.51 4.06
CA VAL A 88 -5.35 10.95 4.19
C VAL A 88 -5.75 10.16 2.94
N ALA A 89 -5.40 10.64 1.74
CA ALA A 89 -5.65 9.91 0.49
C ALA A 89 -4.88 8.58 0.44
N ARG A 90 -3.62 8.55 0.89
CA ARG A 90 -2.80 7.32 0.94
C ARG A 90 -3.32 6.32 1.97
N ASP A 91 -3.76 6.79 3.14
CA ASP A 91 -4.33 5.94 4.17
C ASP A 91 -5.63 5.29 3.69
N LYS A 92 -6.43 6.04 2.93
CA LYS A 92 -7.64 5.50 2.29
C LYS A 92 -7.31 4.43 1.25
N GLU A 93 -6.35 4.68 0.36
CA GLU A 93 -5.89 3.68 -0.62
C GLU A 93 -5.31 2.43 0.05
N MET A 94 -4.62 2.59 1.19
CA MET A 94 -4.13 1.48 1.98
C MET A 94 -5.27 0.66 2.58
N ALA A 95 -6.32 1.31 3.10
CA ALA A 95 -7.54 0.64 3.54
C ALA A 95 -8.22 -0.12 2.40
N ASP A 96 -8.31 0.49 1.22
CA ASP A 96 -8.87 -0.14 0.01
C ASP A 96 -8.06 -1.37 -0.41
N LEU A 97 -6.72 -1.30 -0.38
CA LEU A 97 -5.83 -2.42 -0.70
C LEU A 97 -5.95 -3.57 0.31
N ARG A 98 -6.02 -3.27 1.61
CA ARG A 98 -6.23 -4.27 2.67
C ARG A 98 -7.56 -5.00 2.49
N LEU A 99 -8.64 -4.25 2.31
CA LEU A 99 -9.97 -4.82 2.11
C LEU A 99 -10.04 -5.62 0.81
N TRP A 100 -9.43 -5.12 -0.27
CA TRP A 100 -9.37 -5.85 -1.54
C TRP A 100 -8.68 -7.20 -1.37
N TRP A 101 -7.53 -7.27 -0.68
CA TRP A 101 -6.83 -8.54 -0.52
C TRP A 101 -7.64 -9.54 0.32
N VAL A 102 -8.33 -9.08 1.37
CA VAL A 102 -9.30 -9.91 2.10
C VAL A 102 -10.38 -10.47 1.17
N ARG A 103 -10.96 -9.63 0.31
CA ARG A 103 -11.98 -10.06 -0.66
C ARG A 103 -11.43 -11.07 -1.66
N GLU A 104 -10.20 -10.87 -2.15
CA GLU A 104 -9.54 -11.81 -3.05
C GLU A 104 -9.31 -13.16 -2.36
N MET A 105 -8.83 -13.16 -1.12
CA MET A 105 -8.66 -14.38 -0.32
C MET A 105 -9.99 -15.11 -0.10
N LEU A 106 -11.09 -14.40 0.14
CA LEU A 106 -12.44 -14.98 0.24
C LEU A 106 -12.96 -15.55 -1.09
N ALA A 107 -12.71 -14.84 -2.20
CA ALA A 107 -13.30 -15.16 -3.51
C ALA A 107 -12.50 -16.16 -4.34
N THR A 108 -11.19 -16.26 -4.14
CA THR A 108 -10.31 -17.04 -5.01
C THR A 108 -10.69 -18.53 -5.02
N GLN A 109 -10.58 -19.14 -6.21
CA GLN A 109 -10.61 -20.59 -6.42
C GLN A 109 -9.20 -21.22 -6.32
N GLN A 110 -8.19 -20.40 -6.05
CA GLN A 110 -6.77 -20.78 -5.94
C GLN A 110 -6.20 -20.39 -4.57
N PRO A 111 -6.82 -20.83 -3.45
CA PRO A 111 -6.39 -20.41 -2.11
C PRO A 111 -4.96 -20.84 -1.78
N ALA A 112 -4.42 -21.86 -2.44
CA ALA A 112 -3.03 -22.27 -2.30
C ALA A 112 -2.02 -21.20 -2.76
N GLY A 113 -2.34 -20.49 -3.84
CA GLY A 113 -1.52 -19.37 -4.30
C GLY A 113 -1.62 -18.18 -3.34
N GLU A 114 -2.82 -17.82 -2.85
CA GLU A 114 -2.96 -16.73 -1.86
C GLU A 114 -2.24 -17.02 -0.55
N ARG A 115 -2.28 -18.27 -0.04
CA ARG A 115 -1.50 -18.67 1.14
C ARG A 115 -0.01 -18.50 0.89
N LEU A 116 0.47 -18.85 -0.30
CA LEU A 116 1.87 -18.69 -0.69
C LEU A 116 2.26 -17.20 -0.80
N VAL A 117 1.37 -16.34 -1.33
CA VAL A 117 1.58 -14.88 -1.35
C VAL A 117 1.67 -14.33 0.07
N LEU A 118 0.77 -14.73 0.98
CA LEU A 118 0.81 -14.32 2.39
C LEU A 118 2.11 -14.78 3.07
N PHE A 119 2.57 -16.00 2.79
CA PHE A 119 3.86 -16.51 3.26
C PHE A 119 5.01 -15.63 2.78
N TRP A 120 5.06 -15.29 1.49
CA TRP A 120 6.11 -14.43 0.96
C TRP A 120 6.03 -12.98 1.45
N HIS A 121 4.81 -12.46 1.65
CA HIS A 121 4.57 -11.15 2.25
C HIS A 121 5.10 -11.08 3.68
N ASN A 122 5.07 -12.20 4.40
CA ASN A 122 5.68 -12.35 5.72
C ASN A 122 7.18 -12.73 5.69
N HIS A 123 7.75 -12.98 4.51
CA HIS A 123 9.16 -13.36 4.36
C HIS A 123 10.00 -12.22 3.78
N PHE A 124 9.54 -11.56 2.71
CA PHE A 124 10.15 -10.36 2.14
C PHE A 124 9.44 -9.12 2.67
N VAL A 125 9.73 -8.83 3.93
CA VAL A 125 8.94 -7.94 4.77
C VAL A 125 9.19 -6.46 4.43
N THR A 126 8.11 -5.72 4.21
CA THR A 126 8.09 -4.25 4.25
C THR A 126 6.81 -3.78 4.96
N ALA A 127 6.84 -2.56 5.51
CA ALA A 127 5.75 -2.01 6.31
C ALA A 127 5.32 -0.63 5.82
N TYR A 128 4.01 -0.40 5.71
CA TYR A 128 3.41 0.87 5.27
C TYR A 128 3.91 2.06 6.11
N SER A 129 3.91 1.90 7.43
CA SER A 129 4.44 2.87 8.39
C SER A 129 5.92 3.23 8.14
N GLY A 130 6.73 2.26 7.71
CA GLY A 130 8.15 2.46 7.39
C GLY A 130 8.43 3.01 5.98
N LEU A 131 7.41 3.15 5.13
CA LEU A 131 7.54 3.60 3.75
C LEU A 131 7.08 5.04 3.52
N ASN A 132 6.87 5.79 4.61
CA ASN A 132 6.29 7.14 4.58
C ASN A 132 5.00 7.17 3.73
N GLU A 133 4.06 6.29 4.09
CA GLU A 133 2.72 6.24 3.51
C GLU A 133 2.69 5.96 1.99
N ASN A 134 3.72 5.29 1.45
CA ASN A 134 3.77 4.94 0.04
C ASN A 134 3.07 3.60 -0.25
N VAL A 135 1.74 3.61 -0.26
CA VAL A 135 0.91 2.44 -0.63
C VAL A 135 1.25 1.87 -2.01
N HIS A 136 1.67 2.71 -2.97
CA HIS A 136 1.88 2.28 -4.35
C HIS A 136 3.07 1.34 -4.50
N VAL A 137 4.16 1.55 -3.75
CA VAL A 137 5.32 0.63 -3.78
C VAL A 137 5.00 -0.70 -3.08
N LEU A 138 4.17 -0.70 -2.03
CA LEU A 138 3.67 -1.94 -1.42
C LEU A 138 2.78 -2.73 -2.37
N ALA A 139 1.89 -2.04 -3.08
CA ALA A 139 1.06 -2.65 -4.09
C ALA A 139 1.94 -3.26 -5.20
N LYS A 140 2.97 -2.56 -5.68
CA LYS A 140 3.92 -3.14 -6.65
C LYS A 140 4.64 -4.38 -6.12
N GLN A 141 5.09 -4.36 -4.86
CA GLN A 141 5.71 -5.51 -4.21
C GLN A 141 4.74 -6.69 -4.15
N HIS A 142 3.50 -6.47 -3.73
CA HIS A 142 2.47 -7.51 -3.63
C HIS A 142 2.19 -8.19 -4.97
N TRP A 143 2.10 -7.42 -6.06
CA TRP A 143 1.96 -7.98 -7.41
C TRP A 143 3.24 -8.68 -7.89
N ALA A 144 4.43 -8.22 -7.49
CA ALA A 144 5.66 -8.96 -7.75
C ALA A 144 5.68 -10.32 -7.03
N LEU A 145 5.18 -10.39 -5.79
CA LEU A 145 5.02 -11.66 -5.06
C LEU A 145 4.02 -12.59 -5.75
N ARG A 146 2.90 -12.08 -6.28
CA ARG A 146 1.95 -12.88 -7.08
C ARG A 146 2.60 -13.45 -8.34
N LYS A 147 3.29 -12.59 -9.09
CA LYS A 147 3.92 -12.93 -10.36
C LYS A 147 5.07 -13.91 -10.23
N TYR A 148 5.95 -13.72 -9.23
CA TYR A 148 7.18 -14.51 -9.11
C TYR A 148 7.15 -15.53 -7.98
N GLY A 149 6.28 -15.38 -6.98
CA GLY A 149 6.27 -16.18 -5.75
C GLY A 149 6.04 -17.67 -5.94
N HIS A 150 5.38 -18.06 -7.02
CA HIS A 150 5.09 -19.46 -7.35
C HIS A 150 6.10 -20.07 -8.34
N THR A 151 7.09 -19.30 -8.78
CA THR A 151 8.04 -19.68 -9.83
C THR A 151 9.33 -20.25 -9.22
N ASN A 152 10.38 -19.46 -9.17
CA ASN A 152 11.72 -19.84 -8.75
C ASN A 152 12.23 -18.86 -7.69
N PHE A 153 12.80 -19.36 -6.60
CA PHE A 153 13.24 -18.52 -5.48
C PHE A 153 14.38 -17.57 -5.90
N ARG A 154 15.29 -17.98 -6.79
CA ARG A 154 16.33 -17.09 -7.32
C ARG A 154 15.71 -15.89 -8.05
N VAL A 155 14.69 -16.13 -8.87
CA VAL A 155 13.96 -15.08 -9.60
C VAL A 155 13.23 -14.17 -8.64
N LEU A 156 12.54 -14.73 -7.65
CA LEU A 156 11.85 -13.98 -6.61
C LEU A 156 12.82 -13.10 -5.82
N THR A 157 13.94 -13.64 -5.33
CA THR A 157 14.95 -12.87 -4.59
C THR A 157 15.53 -11.75 -5.44
N ARG A 158 15.83 -11.98 -6.73
CA ARG A 158 16.26 -10.92 -7.65
C ARG A 158 15.21 -9.83 -7.80
N ALA A 159 13.93 -10.20 -7.94
CA ALA A 159 12.85 -9.23 -7.99
C ALA A 159 12.78 -8.38 -6.71
N MET A 160 12.98 -8.98 -5.53
CA MET A 160 12.94 -8.27 -4.24
C MET A 160 14.11 -7.32 -4.01
N ILE A 161 15.33 -7.62 -4.48
CA ILE A 161 16.45 -6.65 -4.38
C ILE A 161 16.31 -5.47 -5.37
N HIS A 162 15.40 -5.58 -6.35
CA HIS A 162 15.02 -4.51 -7.28
C HIS A 162 13.73 -3.81 -6.86
N ASP A 163 13.03 -4.34 -5.86
CA ASP A 163 11.72 -3.86 -5.44
C ASP A 163 11.81 -2.51 -4.74
N ALA A 164 10.90 -1.60 -5.11
CA ALA A 164 10.93 -0.23 -4.63
C ALA A 164 10.64 -0.11 -3.14
N ALA A 165 9.70 -0.92 -2.63
CA ALA A 165 9.40 -0.95 -1.20
C ALA A 165 10.60 -1.48 -0.42
N MET A 166 11.20 -2.59 -0.86
CA MET A 166 12.37 -3.17 -0.21
C MET A 166 13.58 -2.23 -0.16
N LEU A 167 13.86 -1.54 -1.28
CA LEU A 167 14.97 -0.59 -1.39
C LEU A 167 14.78 0.68 -0.53
N ASP A 168 13.54 1.14 -0.31
CA ASP A 168 13.25 2.29 0.58
C ASP A 168 13.22 1.83 2.04
N TYR A 169 12.50 0.73 2.36
CA TYR A 169 12.33 0.22 3.72
C TYR A 169 13.65 -0.16 4.40
N LEU A 170 14.60 -0.72 3.64
CA LEU A 170 15.92 -1.10 4.14
C LEU A 170 17.02 -0.08 3.78
N ASP A 171 16.60 1.16 3.49
CA ASP A 171 17.46 2.33 3.26
C ASP A 171 18.53 2.15 2.17
N ASN A 172 18.42 1.14 1.29
CA ASN A 172 19.42 0.90 0.26
C ASN A 172 19.39 1.99 -0.82
N ASN A 173 18.26 2.70 -0.98
CA ASN A 173 18.18 3.89 -1.82
C ASN A 173 19.19 5.00 -1.44
N SER A 174 19.76 4.95 -0.24
CA SER A 174 20.81 5.83 0.30
C SER A 174 22.22 5.21 0.29
N SER A 175 22.35 3.94 -0.13
CA SER A 175 23.62 3.20 -0.22
C SER A 175 24.50 3.72 -1.35
N ARG A 176 25.72 4.16 -1.02
CA ARG A 176 26.67 4.79 -1.96
C ARG A 176 28.04 4.16 -1.79
N LYS A 177 28.88 4.13 -2.84
CA LYS A 177 30.24 3.54 -2.80
C LYS A 177 31.15 4.09 -1.70
N GLY A 178 30.93 5.34 -1.28
CA GLY A 178 31.68 5.99 -0.20
C GLY A 178 31.10 5.76 1.19
N ASN A 179 29.85 5.29 1.27
CA ASN A 179 29.15 4.95 2.51
C ASN A 179 28.10 3.85 2.19
N PRO A 180 28.52 2.60 1.99
CA PRO A 180 27.59 1.50 1.73
C PRO A 180 26.66 1.29 2.92
N ASN A 181 25.36 1.13 2.67
CA ASN A 181 24.40 0.80 3.72
C ASN A 181 24.33 -0.72 3.86
N GLU A 182 24.51 -1.22 5.09
CA GLU A 182 24.58 -2.65 5.39
C GLU A 182 23.21 -3.28 5.66
N ASN A 183 22.14 -2.50 5.86
CA ASN A 183 20.82 -3.00 6.27
C ASN A 183 20.30 -4.06 5.29
N LEU A 184 20.04 -3.69 4.02
CA LEU A 184 19.57 -4.67 3.02
C LEU A 184 20.52 -5.87 2.87
N ALA A 185 21.84 -5.67 2.98
CA ALA A 185 22.81 -6.76 2.89
C ALA A 185 22.68 -7.75 4.05
N ARG A 186 22.47 -7.24 5.26
CA ARG A 186 22.27 -8.02 6.48
C ARG A 186 20.95 -8.79 6.40
N GLU A 187 19.83 -8.10 6.16
CA GLU A 187 18.51 -8.74 6.10
C GLU A 187 18.40 -9.76 4.97
N LEU A 188 19.00 -9.48 3.80
CA LEU A 188 19.04 -10.41 2.69
C LEU A 188 19.71 -11.73 3.09
N MET A 189 20.82 -11.69 3.82
CA MET A 189 21.50 -12.90 4.26
C MET A 189 20.84 -13.53 5.49
N GLU A 190 20.48 -12.73 6.49
CA GLU A 190 19.96 -13.17 7.79
C GLU A 190 18.53 -13.69 7.70
N LEU A 191 17.62 -12.86 7.22
CA LEU A 191 16.17 -13.13 7.32
C LEU A 191 15.60 -13.71 6.04
N PHE A 192 16.20 -13.40 4.89
CA PHE A 192 15.59 -13.72 3.60
C PHE A 192 16.22 -14.90 2.88
N VAL A 193 17.53 -15.15 3.01
CA VAL A 193 18.22 -16.14 2.15
C VAL A 193 18.99 -17.20 2.91
N LEU A 194 19.87 -16.89 3.86
CA LEU A 194 20.77 -17.88 4.48
C LEU A 194 20.36 -18.31 5.90
N GLY A 195 19.66 -17.46 6.63
CA GLY A 195 19.46 -17.67 8.07
C GLY A 195 20.65 -17.16 8.88
N GLU A 196 20.37 -16.75 10.11
CA GLU A 196 21.38 -16.27 11.07
C GLU A 196 22.52 -17.29 11.27
N GLY A 197 23.75 -16.79 11.44
CA GLY A 197 24.93 -17.61 11.72
C GLY A 197 25.63 -18.24 10.50
N ASN A 198 25.12 -18.03 9.28
CA ASN A 198 25.67 -18.62 8.05
C ASN A 198 26.59 -17.69 7.24
N TYR A 199 27.01 -16.57 7.81
CA TYR A 199 27.88 -15.57 7.17
C TYR A 199 28.74 -14.85 8.22
N ALA A 200 29.84 -14.24 7.76
CA ALA A 200 30.65 -13.37 8.59
C ALA A 200 30.26 -11.89 8.38
N GLU A 201 30.49 -11.06 9.39
CA GLU A 201 30.30 -9.60 9.30
C GLU A 201 31.04 -8.98 8.11
N LYS A 202 32.22 -9.50 7.76
CA LYS A 202 32.96 -9.04 6.57
C LYS A 202 32.18 -9.30 5.27
N THR A 203 31.44 -10.39 5.18
CA THR A 203 30.62 -10.71 4.01
C THR A 203 29.47 -9.71 3.87
N ILE A 204 28.85 -9.27 4.98
CA ILE A 204 27.80 -8.22 4.98
C ILE A 204 28.33 -6.95 4.33
N LYS A 205 29.54 -6.52 4.70
CA LYS A 205 30.17 -5.32 4.13
C LYS A 205 30.45 -5.46 2.64
N GLU A 206 30.89 -6.63 2.19
CA GLU A 206 31.16 -6.89 0.77
C GLU A 206 29.88 -6.98 -0.06
N VAL A 207 28.79 -7.54 0.49
CA VAL A 207 27.45 -7.53 -0.11
C VAL A 207 26.88 -6.12 -0.15
N ALA A 208 27.00 -5.35 0.93
CA ALA A 208 26.58 -3.94 0.97
C ALA A 208 27.28 -3.11 -0.11
N ARG A 209 28.59 -3.33 -0.32
CA ARG A 209 29.35 -2.72 -1.43
C ARG A 209 28.77 -3.12 -2.79
N ALA A 210 28.37 -4.38 -2.97
CA ALA A 210 27.76 -4.85 -4.23
C ALA A 210 26.37 -4.23 -4.49
N LEU A 211 25.59 -3.97 -3.44
CA LEU A 211 24.26 -3.35 -3.52
C LEU A 211 24.29 -1.82 -3.67
N THR A 212 25.46 -1.18 -3.57
CA THR A 212 25.57 0.28 -3.75
C THR A 212 25.07 0.73 -5.13
N GLY A 213 24.36 1.86 -5.17
CA GLY A 213 23.80 2.42 -6.39
C GLY A 213 22.46 1.83 -6.82
N TYR A 214 21.99 0.72 -6.23
CA TYR A 214 20.61 0.25 -6.40
C TYR A 214 19.68 1.23 -5.67
N SER A 215 18.73 1.83 -6.38
CA SER A 215 17.87 2.88 -5.87
C SER A 215 16.53 2.89 -6.62
N VAL A 216 15.72 3.91 -6.35
CA VAL A 216 14.44 4.13 -7.02
C VAL A 216 14.39 5.52 -7.62
N ASN A 217 13.83 5.63 -8.82
CA ASN A 217 13.56 6.92 -9.45
C ASN A 217 12.17 7.42 -9.03
N LYS A 218 12.12 8.19 -7.94
CA LYS A 218 10.87 8.77 -7.41
C LYS A 218 10.11 9.66 -8.40
N LEU A 219 10.78 10.19 -9.43
CA LEU A 219 10.15 10.98 -10.50
C LEU A 219 9.41 10.11 -11.51
N ARG A 220 9.88 8.87 -11.69
CA ARG A 220 9.35 7.88 -12.62
C ARG A 220 8.61 6.79 -11.85
N ASN A 221 7.66 7.23 -11.03
CA ASN A 221 6.77 6.37 -10.25
C ASN A 221 7.52 5.31 -9.41
N ASP A 222 8.65 5.67 -8.80
CA ASP A 222 9.48 4.77 -7.97
C ASP A 222 10.00 3.53 -8.74
N GLU A 223 10.19 3.61 -10.06
CA GLU A 223 10.87 2.57 -10.85
C GLU A 223 12.29 2.31 -10.32
N PHE A 224 12.74 1.04 -10.37
CA PHE A 224 14.13 0.69 -10.06
C PHE A 224 15.12 1.50 -10.91
N GLU A 225 16.17 2.01 -10.26
CA GLU A 225 17.27 2.70 -10.93
C GLU A 225 18.62 2.17 -10.41
N PHE A 226 19.47 1.71 -11.32
CA PHE A 226 20.87 1.45 -11.01
C PHE A 226 21.74 2.67 -11.29
N ASN A 227 22.07 3.42 -10.23
CA ASN A 227 22.96 4.57 -10.32
C ASN A 227 24.43 4.12 -10.27
N VAL A 228 24.98 3.92 -11.47
CA VAL A 228 26.37 3.45 -11.65
C VAL A 228 27.46 4.38 -11.09
N TRP A 229 27.15 5.64 -10.80
CA TRP A 229 28.11 6.60 -10.22
C TRP A 229 28.27 6.40 -8.72
N ASP A 230 27.20 5.93 -8.11
CA ASP A 230 27.05 5.62 -6.72
C ASP A 230 27.42 4.16 -6.41
N HIS A 231 27.57 3.30 -7.43
CA HIS A 231 28.04 1.93 -7.27
C HIS A 231 29.56 1.82 -7.06
N ASP A 232 29.97 0.95 -6.12
CA ASP A 232 31.35 0.56 -5.91
C ASP A 232 31.76 -0.49 -6.96
N ARG A 233 32.51 -0.07 -7.98
CA ARG A 233 33.01 -0.94 -9.05
C ARG A 233 34.28 -1.72 -8.67
N GLY A 234 34.74 -1.60 -7.43
CA GLY A 234 35.88 -2.33 -6.91
C GLY A 234 35.65 -3.84 -6.90
N THR A 235 36.75 -4.59 -6.85
CA THR A 235 36.70 -6.02 -6.60
C THR A 235 36.21 -6.28 -5.18
N LYS A 236 35.30 -7.27 -5.05
CA LYS A 236 34.66 -7.69 -3.81
C LYS A 236 34.92 -9.17 -3.59
N THR A 237 34.92 -9.61 -2.33
CA THR A 237 35.06 -11.02 -1.96
C THR A 237 33.86 -11.45 -1.14
N ILE A 238 33.01 -12.31 -1.70
CA ILE A 238 31.77 -12.78 -1.08
C ILE A 238 31.87 -14.31 -0.98
N PHE A 239 32.03 -14.83 0.24
CA PHE A 239 32.46 -16.22 0.49
C PHE A 239 33.73 -16.54 -0.32
N ASP A 240 33.73 -17.63 -1.09
CA ASP A 240 34.86 -18.08 -1.91
C ASP A 240 34.93 -17.38 -3.29
N TRP A 241 34.01 -16.44 -3.57
CA TRP A 241 33.91 -15.76 -4.86
C TRP A 241 34.58 -14.40 -4.80
N ARG A 242 35.39 -14.09 -5.82
CA ARG A 242 36.08 -12.80 -5.95
C ARG A 242 35.87 -12.21 -7.34
N GLY A 243 35.34 -10.99 -7.41
CA GLY A 243 34.96 -10.37 -8.67
C GLY A 243 34.43 -8.95 -8.51
N ARG A 244 34.07 -8.31 -9.62
CA ARG A 244 33.41 -7.00 -9.60
C ARG A 244 31.90 -7.21 -9.61
N PHE A 245 31.38 -7.61 -8.44
CA PHE A 245 29.99 -8.02 -8.29
C PHE A 245 29.03 -6.84 -8.13
N ASP A 246 27.84 -6.97 -8.70
CA ASP A 246 26.65 -6.16 -8.40
C ASP A 246 25.62 -6.93 -7.57
N GLY A 247 24.40 -6.38 -7.43
CA GLY A 247 23.34 -7.01 -6.64
C GLY A 247 22.80 -8.30 -7.23
N ASP A 248 22.79 -8.45 -8.56
CA ASP A 248 22.34 -9.69 -9.19
C ASP A 248 23.35 -10.82 -8.99
N ASP A 249 24.64 -10.50 -9.11
CA ASP A 249 25.73 -11.42 -8.80
C ASP A 249 25.67 -11.91 -7.34
N VAL A 250 25.31 -11.02 -6.40
CA VAL A 250 25.11 -11.39 -4.99
C VAL A 250 24.08 -12.51 -4.88
N VAL A 251 22.91 -12.37 -5.49
CA VAL A 251 21.86 -13.40 -5.41
C VAL A 251 22.40 -14.73 -5.91
N ASP A 252 23.14 -14.74 -7.02
CA ASP A 252 23.72 -15.97 -7.54
C ASP A 252 24.74 -16.62 -6.62
N ILE A 253 25.56 -15.82 -5.94
CA ILE A 253 26.52 -16.30 -4.96
C ILE A 253 25.81 -16.85 -3.72
N LEU A 254 24.75 -16.19 -3.25
CA LEU A 254 23.97 -16.65 -2.09
C LEU A 254 23.29 -17.99 -2.39
N MET A 255 22.65 -18.14 -3.55
CA MET A 255 22.01 -19.42 -3.95
C MET A 255 23.02 -20.57 -4.12
N ARG A 256 24.33 -20.30 -4.17
CA ARG A 256 25.36 -21.36 -4.15
C ARG A 256 25.68 -21.84 -2.74
N GLN A 257 25.22 -21.18 -1.70
CA GLN A 257 25.42 -21.63 -0.32
C GLN A 257 24.39 -22.73 0.02
N PRO A 258 24.80 -23.89 0.56
CA PRO A 258 23.86 -24.94 0.98
C PRO A 258 22.84 -24.46 2.02
N ALA A 259 23.24 -23.50 2.86
CA ALA A 259 22.38 -22.87 3.87
C ALA A 259 21.09 -22.30 3.29
N THR A 260 21.10 -21.77 2.05
CA THR A 260 19.90 -21.21 1.43
C THR A 260 18.76 -22.21 1.31
N ALA A 261 19.06 -23.40 0.80
CA ALA A 261 18.02 -24.40 0.60
C ALA A 261 17.48 -24.91 1.94
N LYS A 262 18.37 -25.10 2.93
CA LYS A 262 17.99 -25.52 4.28
C LYS A 262 17.10 -24.49 4.97
N PHE A 263 17.48 -23.21 4.91
CA PHE A 263 16.73 -22.14 5.56
C PHE A 263 15.31 -22.00 5.02
N ILE A 264 15.15 -22.01 3.70
CA ILE A 264 13.82 -21.90 3.08
C ILE A 264 13.00 -23.17 3.28
N ALA A 265 13.63 -24.36 3.22
CA ALA A 265 12.95 -25.62 3.55
C ALA A 265 12.45 -25.63 5.00
N GLN A 266 13.18 -25.04 5.96
CA GLN A 266 12.74 -24.92 7.35
C GLN A 266 11.50 -24.03 7.47
N LYS A 267 11.46 -22.92 6.74
CA LYS A 267 10.29 -22.04 6.72
C LYS A 267 9.06 -22.73 6.11
N PHE A 268 9.23 -23.49 5.04
CA PHE A 268 8.16 -24.31 4.45
C PHE A 268 7.70 -25.41 5.41
N TRP A 269 8.64 -26.09 6.08
CA TRP A 269 8.31 -27.08 7.10
C TRP A 269 7.42 -26.48 8.21
N LYS A 270 7.84 -25.34 8.76
CA LYS A 270 7.10 -24.62 9.80
C LYS A 270 5.68 -24.25 9.33
N ASN A 271 5.57 -23.73 8.10
CA ASN A 271 4.30 -23.25 7.56
C ASN A 271 3.32 -24.35 7.14
N TYR A 272 3.80 -25.51 6.68
CA TYR A 272 2.97 -26.56 6.07
C TYR A 272 2.90 -27.87 6.87
N ILE A 273 3.91 -28.20 7.68
CA ILE A 273 3.97 -29.47 8.41
C ILE A 273 3.70 -29.24 9.90
N SER A 274 4.60 -28.53 10.60
CA SER A 274 4.53 -28.38 12.05
C SER A 274 5.38 -27.23 12.57
N ASP A 275 4.84 -26.49 13.54
CA ASP A 275 5.56 -25.44 14.27
C ASP A 275 6.49 -25.97 15.38
N PHE A 276 6.29 -27.23 15.82
CA PHE A 276 6.97 -27.77 17.01
C PHE A 276 7.70 -29.08 16.78
N ASN A 277 7.30 -29.87 15.78
CA ASN A 277 8.03 -31.07 15.39
C ASN A 277 9.03 -30.73 14.30
N SER A 278 10.21 -31.34 14.34
CA SER A 278 11.21 -31.23 13.26
C SER A 278 11.84 -32.60 13.00
N ASP A 279 12.19 -32.85 11.74
CA ASP A 279 12.94 -34.03 11.33
C ASP A 279 14.10 -33.56 10.45
N PRO A 280 15.34 -33.48 11.00
CA PRO A 280 16.49 -32.97 10.27
C PRO A 280 16.81 -33.76 9.00
N GLN A 281 16.58 -35.09 9.00
CA GLN A 281 16.89 -35.92 7.84
C GLN A 281 15.90 -35.65 6.70
N GLN A 282 14.62 -35.54 7.02
CA GLN A 282 13.61 -35.21 6.01
C GLN A 282 13.77 -33.76 5.51
N LEU A 283 14.09 -32.84 6.41
CA LEU A 283 14.35 -31.45 6.06
C LEU A 283 15.53 -31.32 5.09
N ASP A 284 16.63 -32.04 5.34
CA ASP A 284 17.79 -32.08 4.44
C ASP A 284 17.41 -32.67 3.08
N ALA A 285 16.58 -33.72 3.04
CA ALA A 285 16.08 -34.29 1.77
C ALA A 285 15.23 -33.28 0.97
N ILE A 286 14.35 -32.51 1.64
CA ILE A 286 13.56 -31.44 0.99
C ILE A 286 14.49 -30.33 0.47
N ALA A 287 15.46 -29.91 1.29
CA ALA A 287 16.42 -28.88 0.91
C ALA A 287 17.29 -29.30 -0.29
N ASP A 288 17.76 -30.55 -0.32
CA ASP A 288 18.55 -31.10 -1.42
C ASP A 288 17.74 -31.14 -2.72
N ALA A 289 16.48 -31.59 -2.65
CA ALA A 289 15.59 -31.59 -3.80
C ALA A 289 15.30 -30.17 -4.32
N PHE A 290 15.06 -29.22 -3.42
CA PHE A 290 14.85 -27.81 -3.77
C PHE A 290 16.09 -27.19 -4.43
N ARG A 291 17.29 -27.50 -3.93
CA ARG A 291 18.54 -27.04 -4.54
C ARG A 291 18.80 -27.70 -5.89
N ALA A 292 18.52 -29.00 -6.02
CA ALA A 292 18.70 -29.76 -7.24
C ALA A 292 17.76 -29.33 -8.37
N SER A 293 16.58 -28.80 -8.05
CA SER A 293 15.65 -28.21 -9.00
C SER A 293 16.01 -26.78 -9.41
N ASP A 294 17.20 -26.30 -9.06
CA ASP A 294 17.63 -24.90 -9.17
C ASP A 294 16.65 -23.94 -8.49
N TYR A 295 16.17 -24.29 -7.29
CA TYR A 295 15.30 -23.45 -6.47
C TYR A 295 13.88 -23.23 -7.03
N ASP A 296 13.30 -24.24 -7.67
CA ASP A 296 11.89 -24.22 -8.09
C ASP A 296 10.93 -24.36 -6.90
N ILE A 297 10.03 -23.37 -6.72
CA ILE A 297 9.10 -23.31 -5.57
C ILE A 297 8.04 -24.41 -5.63
N LYS A 298 7.59 -24.78 -6.83
CA LYS A 298 6.61 -25.88 -7.00
C LYS A 298 7.20 -27.21 -6.53
N THR A 299 8.47 -27.45 -6.82
CA THR A 299 9.22 -28.62 -6.34
C THR A 299 9.37 -28.58 -4.83
N LEU A 300 9.76 -27.44 -4.25
CA LEU A 300 9.87 -27.29 -2.80
C LEU A 300 8.56 -27.67 -2.10
N LEU A 301 7.43 -27.09 -2.51
CA LEU A 301 6.14 -27.40 -1.92
C LEU A 301 5.76 -28.87 -2.14
N ARG A 302 6.02 -29.43 -3.32
CA ARG A 302 5.76 -30.84 -3.62
C ARG A 302 6.47 -31.77 -2.64
N GLU A 303 7.76 -31.54 -2.41
CA GLU A 303 8.57 -32.37 -1.53
C GLU A 303 8.14 -32.20 -0.07
N THR A 304 7.78 -30.98 0.36
CA THR A 304 7.19 -30.73 1.68
C THR A 304 5.89 -31.52 1.88
N LEU A 305 4.95 -31.45 0.93
CA LEU A 305 3.65 -32.14 1.05
C LEU A 305 3.75 -33.66 0.85
N SER A 306 4.81 -34.13 0.18
CA SER A 306 5.06 -35.56 -0.04
C SER A 306 5.77 -36.23 1.15
N ALA A 307 6.31 -35.45 2.08
CA ALA A 307 7.02 -35.92 3.25
C ALA A 307 6.14 -36.82 4.13
N PRO A 308 6.68 -37.91 4.70
CA PRO A 308 5.96 -38.75 5.66
C PRO A 308 5.30 -37.98 6.79
N GLN A 309 6.02 -37.00 7.30
CA GLN A 309 5.68 -36.21 8.47
C GLN A 309 4.51 -35.28 8.18
N PHE A 310 4.31 -34.85 6.92
CA PHE A 310 3.11 -34.11 6.53
C PHE A 310 1.83 -34.92 6.80
N TRP A 311 1.85 -36.24 6.55
CA TRP A 311 0.67 -37.10 6.67
C TRP A 311 0.50 -37.72 8.06
N ALA A 312 1.54 -37.66 8.90
CA ALA A 312 1.59 -38.27 10.22
C ALA A 312 0.56 -37.66 11.19
N ALA A 313 -0.06 -38.50 12.02
CA ALA A 313 -1.17 -38.10 12.89
C ALA A 313 -0.75 -37.01 13.89
N GLU A 314 0.47 -37.08 14.41
CA GLU A 314 1.08 -36.13 15.33
C GLU A 314 1.31 -34.73 14.73
N ASN A 315 1.20 -34.56 13.41
CA ASN A 315 1.35 -33.29 12.71
C ASN A 315 0.02 -32.76 12.13
N ARG A 316 -1.11 -33.40 12.43
CA ARG A 316 -2.44 -32.93 11.98
C ARG A 316 -3.03 -31.91 12.96
N ALA A 317 -3.49 -30.78 12.43
CA ALA A 317 -4.04 -29.64 13.19
C ALA A 317 -3.17 -29.19 14.37
N THR A 318 -1.90 -28.95 14.04
CA THR A 318 -0.86 -28.58 15.02
C THR A 318 -0.35 -27.15 14.88
N ILE A 319 -0.70 -26.45 13.79
CA ILE A 319 -0.28 -25.05 13.59
C ILE A 319 -1.35 -24.16 14.20
N ILE A 320 -0.93 -23.17 14.97
CA ILE A 320 -1.82 -22.16 15.51
C ILE A 320 -2.21 -21.22 14.36
N LYS A 321 -3.51 -21.15 14.04
CA LYS A 321 -4.01 -20.27 12.97
C LYS A 321 -3.67 -18.81 13.24
N SER A 322 -3.03 -18.17 12.26
CA SER A 322 -2.89 -16.71 12.23
C SER A 322 -4.27 -16.05 12.17
N PRO A 323 -4.39 -14.75 12.51
CA PRO A 323 -5.66 -14.03 12.39
C PRO A 323 -6.33 -14.15 11.01
N VAL A 324 -5.56 -14.11 9.91
CA VAL A 324 -6.08 -14.36 8.55
C VAL A 324 -6.62 -15.79 8.41
N ASP A 325 -5.82 -16.80 8.77
CA ASP A 325 -6.23 -18.22 8.70
C ASP A 325 -7.46 -18.49 9.59
N LEU A 326 -7.58 -17.81 10.72
CA LEU A 326 -8.73 -17.92 11.62
C LEU A 326 -9.97 -17.27 10.99
N LEU A 327 -9.95 -15.97 10.71
CA LEU A 327 -11.16 -15.25 10.30
C LEU A 327 -11.55 -15.59 8.86
N VAL A 328 -10.63 -15.39 7.91
CA VAL A 328 -10.90 -15.63 6.48
C VAL A 328 -11.06 -17.13 6.22
N GLY A 329 -10.22 -17.96 6.86
CA GLY A 329 -10.33 -19.41 6.71
C GLY A 329 -11.62 -19.97 7.30
N THR A 330 -12.13 -19.45 8.43
CA THR A 330 -13.43 -19.86 8.98
C THR A 330 -14.57 -19.47 8.04
N MET A 331 -14.63 -18.21 7.59
CA MET A 331 -15.66 -17.74 6.64
C MET A 331 -15.69 -18.58 5.36
N ARG A 332 -14.52 -18.91 4.81
CA ARG A 332 -14.42 -19.79 3.63
C ARG A 332 -14.88 -21.21 3.91
N SER A 333 -14.56 -21.74 5.09
CA SER A 333 -14.89 -23.13 5.43
C SER A 333 -16.39 -23.32 5.71
N THR A 334 -17.04 -22.31 6.30
CA THR A 334 -18.48 -22.34 6.67
C THR A 334 -19.40 -21.78 5.59
N GLY A 335 -18.86 -20.95 4.70
CA GLY A 335 -19.67 -20.14 3.79
C GLY A 335 -20.40 -18.97 4.48
N MET A 336 -20.15 -18.74 5.77
CA MET A 336 -20.84 -17.70 6.55
C MET A 336 -20.08 -16.38 6.45
N LEU A 337 -20.82 -15.32 6.13
CA LEU A 337 -20.32 -13.95 6.07
C LEU A 337 -21.10 -13.08 7.05
N PRO A 338 -20.45 -12.55 8.10
CA PRO A 338 -21.10 -11.66 9.05
C PRO A 338 -21.34 -10.27 8.44
N GLU A 339 -22.28 -9.50 8.98
CA GLU A 339 -22.56 -8.13 8.52
C GLU A 339 -21.31 -7.23 8.55
N TRP A 340 -20.42 -7.48 9.52
CA TRP A 340 -19.20 -6.73 9.73
C TRP A 340 -18.03 -7.20 8.86
N TRP A 341 -18.20 -8.13 7.90
CA TRP A 341 -17.09 -8.68 7.10
C TRP A 341 -16.20 -7.61 6.45
N SER A 342 -16.75 -6.45 6.09
CA SER A 342 -15.99 -5.33 5.53
C SER A 342 -14.97 -4.71 6.51
N SER A 343 -15.12 -4.96 7.81
CA SER A 343 -14.20 -4.55 8.88
C SER A 343 -13.10 -5.57 9.18
N ILE A 344 -13.01 -6.69 8.44
CA ILE A 344 -11.97 -7.71 8.67
C ILE A 344 -10.56 -7.12 8.76
N PRO A 345 -10.11 -6.18 7.89
CA PRO A 345 -8.79 -5.57 8.05
C PRO A 345 -8.51 -5.03 9.46
N ASN A 346 -9.45 -4.29 10.04
CA ASN A 346 -9.32 -3.72 11.38
C ASN A 346 -9.31 -4.80 12.46
N ARG A 347 -10.06 -5.89 12.24
CA ARG A 347 -10.09 -7.03 13.16
C ARG A 347 -8.80 -7.85 13.13
N LEU A 348 -8.21 -8.00 11.94
CA LEU A 348 -6.89 -8.63 11.79
C LEU A 348 -5.83 -7.83 12.54
N GLU A 349 -5.89 -6.50 12.46
CA GLU A 349 -5.03 -5.59 13.22
C GLU A 349 -5.20 -5.75 14.74
N GLN A 350 -6.43 -5.78 15.27
CA GLN A 350 -6.71 -6.02 16.69
C GLN A 350 -6.12 -7.36 17.18
N LEU A 351 -6.09 -8.37 16.31
CA LEU A 351 -5.49 -9.68 16.59
C LEU A 351 -3.96 -9.71 16.35
N GLY A 352 -3.35 -8.60 15.96
CA GLY A 352 -1.90 -8.43 15.79
C GLY A 352 -1.37 -8.73 14.38
N GLN A 353 -2.24 -8.86 13.37
CA GLN A 353 -1.86 -9.10 11.96
C GLN A 353 -2.40 -8.00 11.03
N ASN A 354 -1.94 -6.76 11.20
CA ASN A 354 -2.28 -5.66 10.30
C ASN A 354 -1.65 -5.85 8.91
N LEU A 355 -2.44 -6.27 7.90
CA LEU A 355 -1.92 -6.54 6.55
C LEU A 355 -1.15 -5.34 5.98
N PHE A 356 -0.01 -5.62 5.32
CA PHE A 356 0.95 -4.62 4.81
C PHE A 356 1.66 -3.77 5.87
N ASP A 357 1.49 -4.06 7.17
CA ASP A 357 2.19 -3.35 8.25
C ASP A 357 2.67 -4.33 9.34
N PRO A 358 3.59 -5.25 8.98
CA PRO A 358 4.23 -6.13 9.96
C PRO A 358 5.03 -5.33 10.99
N PRO A 359 5.16 -5.83 12.24
CA PRO A 359 5.69 -5.05 13.36
C PRO A 359 7.18 -4.72 13.24
N ASN A 360 7.95 -5.53 12.50
CA ASN A 360 9.36 -5.31 12.20
C ASN A 360 9.78 -6.14 10.97
N VAL A 361 11.05 -6.01 10.57
CA VAL A 361 11.62 -6.66 9.38
C VAL A 361 11.64 -8.21 9.41
N ALA A 362 11.49 -8.83 10.58
CA ALA A 362 11.33 -10.28 10.70
C ALA A 362 9.88 -10.76 10.43
N GLY A 363 8.95 -9.83 10.23
CA GLY A 363 7.55 -10.12 9.93
C GLY A 363 6.71 -10.38 11.17
N TRP A 364 5.59 -11.07 10.99
CA TRP A 364 4.80 -11.64 12.07
C TRP A 364 5.43 -12.96 12.54
N PRO A 365 5.74 -13.10 13.85
CA PRO A 365 6.51 -14.23 14.37
C PRO A 365 5.75 -15.58 14.34
N GLY A 366 4.40 -15.53 14.36
CA GLY A 366 3.54 -16.69 14.23
C GLY A 366 3.38 -17.52 15.50
N GLY A 367 2.75 -18.70 15.40
CA GLY A 367 2.67 -19.66 16.50
C GLY A 367 2.01 -19.09 17.78
N SER A 368 2.68 -19.26 18.92
CA SER A 368 2.17 -18.85 20.24
C SER A 368 2.00 -17.34 20.40
N ASP A 369 2.65 -16.52 19.58
CA ASP A 369 2.47 -15.06 19.64
C ASP A 369 1.05 -14.63 19.26
N TRP A 370 0.29 -15.48 18.59
CA TRP A 370 -1.14 -15.26 18.35
C TRP A 370 -2.01 -15.43 19.61
N LEU A 371 -1.48 -16.01 20.70
CA LEU A 371 -2.23 -16.50 21.85
C LEU A 371 -1.99 -15.73 23.16
N THR A 372 -1.83 -14.41 23.11
CA THR A 372 -1.83 -13.60 24.35
C THR A 372 -3.21 -13.65 25.04
N PRO A 373 -3.31 -13.45 26.37
CA PRO A 373 -4.60 -13.45 27.07
C PRO A 373 -5.65 -12.52 26.44
N SER A 374 -5.23 -11.32 26.02
CA SER A 374 -6.10 -10.36 25.33
C SER A 374 -6.55 -10.85 23.95
N ARG A 375 -5.62 -11.39 23.14
CA ARG A 375 -5.94 -11.91 21.80
C ARG A 375 -6.85 -13.14 21.87
N LEU A 376 -6.69 -14.01 22.86
CA LEU A 376 -7.57 -15.17 23.05
C LEU A 376 -9.02 -14.75 23.32
N LEU A 377 -9.23 -13.73 24.17
CA LEU A 377 -10.57 -13.20 24.43
C LEU A 377 -11.20 -12.62 23.15
N ILE A 378 -10.43 -11.82 22.40
CA ILE A 378 -10.89 -11.22 21.14
C ILE A 378 -11.18 -12.29 20.09
N ARG A 379 -10.35 -13.34 19.98
CA ARG A 379 -10.60 -14.49 19.07
C ARG A 379 -11.94 -15.14 19.39
N ASN A 380 -12.18 -15.48 20.66
CA ASN A 380 -13.45 -16.08 21.08
C ASN A 380 -14.64 -15.17 20.72
N GLN A 381 -14.56 -13.87 21.05
CA GLN A 381 -15.62 -12.92 20.73
C GLN A 381 -15.89 -12.84 19.21
N MET A 382 -14.85 -12.73 18.39
CA MET A 382 -15.00 -12.63 16.93
C MET A 382 -15.58 -13.91 16.32
N ILE A 383 -15.20 -15.07 16.86
CA ILE A 383 -15.76 -16.35 16.45
C ILE A 383 -17.22 -16.46 16.91
N GLU A 384 -17.57 -16.06 18.14
CA GLU A 384 -18.95 -16.00 18.61
C GLU A 384 -19.83 -15.08 17.76
N GLU A 385 -19.30 -13.91 17.35
CA GLU A 385 -19.99 -13.00 16.43
C GLU A 385 -20.22 -13.62 15.04
N LEU A 386 -19.33 -14.51 14.58
CA LEU A 386 -19.56 -15.30 13.36
C LEU A 386 -20.69 -16.33 13.54
N LEU A 387 -20.91 -16.84 14.76
CA LEU A 387 -21.92 -17.86 15.05
C LEU A 387 -23.36 -17.34 14.99
N ILE A 388 -23.56 -16.12 15.49
CA ILE A 388 -24.87 -15.46 15.49
C ILE A 388 -25.16 -14.67 14.20
N ALA A 389 -24.22 -14.69 13.25
CA ALA A 389 -24.42 -14.05 11.96
C ALA A 389 -25.51 -14.80 11.17
N GLU A 390 -26.61 -14.11 10.89
CA GLU A 390 -27.60 -14.64 9.94
C GLU A 390 -27.00 -14.67 8.53
N PRO A 391 -27.26 -15.73 7.73
CA PRO A 391 -26.88 -15.74 6.33
C PRO A 391 -27.49 -14.51 5.67
N GLN A 392 -26.65 -13.65 5.12
CA GLN A 392 -27.11 -12.47 4.41
C GLN A 392 -27.94 -12.91 3.19
N VAL A 393 -29.27 -12.92 3.33
CA VAL A 393 -30.20 -13.19 2.23
C VAL A 393 -30.19 -11.98 1.31
N ALA A 394 -29.83 -12.20 0.05
CA ALA A 394 -29.88 -11.18 -0.98
C ALA A 394 -31.32 -10.70 -1.21
N SER A 395 -31.73 -9.65 -0.51
CA SER A 395 -32.57 -8.64 -1.14
C SER A 395 -31.68 -7.44 -1.40
N ALA A 396 -31.65 -7.02 -2.67
CA ALA A 396 -31.06 -5.74 -3.04
C ALA A 396 -31.59 -4.64 -2.11
N ASP A 397 -32.85 -4.71 -1.69
CA ASP A 397 -33.54 -3.73 -0.86
C ASP A 397 -33.09 -3.70 0.62
N GLY A 398 -32.71 -4.84 1.24
CA GLY A 398 -32.31 -4.90 2.65
C GLY A 398 -30.83 -4.56 2.90
N MET A 399 -29.95 -4.95 1.98
CA MET A 399 -28.56 -4.46 1.99
C MET A 399 -28.47 -3.00 1.57
N ILE A 400 -29.36 -2.54 0.69
CA ILE A 400 -29.56 -1.12 0.46
C ILE A 400 -29.90 -0.41 1.77
N GLU A 401 -30.74 -0.97 2.65
CA GLU A 401 -31.06 -0.28 3.92
C GLU A 401 -29.89 -0.26 4.93
N ASN A 402 -29.11 -1.35 5.03
CA ASN A 402 -27.95 -1.45 5.94
C ASN A 402 -26.63 -0.89 5.38
N MET A 403 -26.53 -0.65 4.07
CA MET A 403 -25.37 -0.04 3.41
C MET A 403 -25.61 1.34 2.79
N MET A 404 -26.85 1.71 2.44
CA MET A 404 -27.18 3.12 2.16
C MET A 404 -27.14 3.98 3.43
N THR A 405 -27.10 3.37 4.62
CA THR A 405 -26.69 4.07 5.84
C THR A 405 -25.17 4.31 5.94
N ALA A 406 -24.36 3.65 5.11
CA ALA A 406 -22.89 3.71 5.14
C ALA A 406 -22.24 4.35 3.92
N ALA A 407 -22.94 4.56 2.79
CA ALA A 407 -22.63 5.70 1.93
C ALA A 407 -23.79 6.08 0.97
N PRO A 408 -23.84 7.35 0.54
CA PRO A 408 -25.02 7.93 -0.08
C PRO A 408 -25.17 7.49 -1.54
N ASP A 409 -26.41 7.29 -1.98
CA ASP A 409 -26.77 7.55 -3.37
C ASP A 409 -26.04 8.80 -3.85
N THR A 410 -25.45 8.72 -5.04
CA THR A 410 -24.97 9.83 -5.88
C THR A 410 -25.40 11.21 -5.35
N PRO A 411 -24.48 12.13 -4.97
CA PRO A 411 -24.83 13.50 -4.62
C PRO A 411 -25.26 14.26 -5.88
N GLY A 412 -26.44 13.94 -6.39
CA GLY A 412 -27.07 14.55 -7.54
C GLY A 412 -28.57 14.75 -7.38
N ALA A 413 -29.24 14.14 -6.39
CA ALA A 413 -30.69 14.27 -6.27
C ALA A 413 -31.31 14.14 -4.85
N SER A 414 -30.61 13.65 -3.82
CA SER A 414 -31.21 13.54 -2.48
C SER A 414 -30.90 14.76 -1.60
N ASN A 415 -31.94 15.35 -1.00
CA ASN A 415 -31.83 16.45 -0.05
C ASN A 415 -31.51 15.98 1.39
N ASN A 416 -30.99 14.77 1.61
CA ASN A 416 -30.73 14.26 2.96
C ASN A 416 -29.47 14.88 3.59
N ILE A 417 -29.43 14.90 4.93
CA ILE A 417 -28.24 15.35 5.69
C ILE A 417 -27.41 14.11 6.08
N PHE A 418 -26.11 14.15 5.81
CA PHE A 418 -25.14 13.11 6.18
C PHE A 418 -24.09 13.69 7.12
N ILE A 419 -23.63 12.93 8.11
CA ILE A 419 -22.60 13.37 9.06
C ILE A 419 -21.61 12.24 9.27
N ARG A 420 -20.32 12.52 9.10
CA ARG A 420 -19.24 11.63 9.52
C ARG A 420 -18.80 11.97 10.93
N TYR A 421 -18.91 11.02 11.84
CA TYR A 421 -18.60 11.18 13.27
C TYR A 421 -17.91 9.93 13.82
N ALA A 422 -17.23 10.05 14.94
CA ALA A 422 -16.76 8.93 15.75
C ALA A 422 -17.12 9.17 17.22
N ALA A 423 -16.99 8.13 18.04
CA ALA A 423 -17.37 8.20 19.45
C ALA A 423 -16.40 7.39 20.33
N GLU A 424 -16.27 7.82 21.56
CA GLU A 424 -15.79 7.01 22.67
C GLU A 424 -16.98 6.76 23.59
N ASP A 425 -17.21 5.49 23.90
CA ASP A 425 -18.30 5.06 24.77
C ASP A 425 -17.76 4.94 26.20
N TYR A 426 -18.55 5.37 27.17
CA TYR A 426 -18.29 5.18 28.59
C TYR A 426 -19.62 5.15 29.32
N GLU A 427 -19.93 4.02 29.95
CA GLU A 427 -21.25 3.71 30.51
C GLU A 427 -22.41 3.92 29.50
N GLY A 428 -22.12 3.66 28.22
CA GLY A 428 -23.03 3.85 27.08
C GLY A 428 -22.58 4.92 26.08
N PRO A 429 -23.28 5.04 24.93
CA PRO A 429 -22.84 5.86 23.82
C PRO A 429 -23.18 7.36 23.94
N PRO A 430 -22.37 8.26 23.34
CA PRO A 430 -22.65 9.69 23.29
C PRO A 430 -23.94 10.00 22.54
N LYS A 431 -24.67 11.01 23.02
CA LYS A 431 -25.92 11.46 22.40
C LYS A 431 -25.70 12.75 21.64
N PHE A 432 -26.18 12.83 20.41
CA PHE A 432 -26.09 14.04 19.61
C PHE A 432 -27.40 14.36 18.88
N ARG A 433 -27.53 15.63 18.45
CA ARG A 433 -28.65 16.13 17.66
C ARG A 433 -28.14 17.02 16.54
N VAL A 434 -28.81 16.96 15.40
CA VAL A 434 -28.49 17.77 14.22
C VAL A 434 -29.64 18.71 13.96
N SER A 435 -29.33 19.97 13.69
CA SER A 435 -30.31 21.02 13.43
C SER A 435 -29.90 21.81 12.20
N ALA A 436 -30.88 22.16 11.38
CA ALA A 436 -30.72 22.99 10.19
C ALA A 436 -31.42 24.32 10.42
N TYR A 437 -30.80 25.43 10.03
CA TYR A 437 -31.28 26.78 10.30
C TYR A 437 -31.41 27.60 9.01
N GLY A 438 -32.43 28.43 8.94
CA GLY A 438 -32.60 29.46 7.92
C GLY A 438 -32.16 30.83 8.45
N ASN A 439 -32.01 31.78 7.53
CA ASN A 439 -31.38 33.08 7.75
C ASN A 439 -31.97 33.81 8.98
N ASP A 440 -31.11 34.19 9.92
CA ASP A 440 -31.43 34.89 11.18
C ASP A 440 -32.51 34.27 12.10
N SER A 441 -32.89 33.01 11.91
CA SER A 441 -33.81 32.32 12.83
C SER A 441 -33.04 31.66 14.00
N ARG A 442 -33.35 32.06 15.24
CA ARG A 442 -32.89 31.33 16.46
C ARG A 442 -33.53 29.95 16.62
N LYS A 443 -34.57 29.65 15.85
CA LYS A 443 -35.23 28.34 15.85
C LYS A 443 -34.83 27.55 14.62
N PRO A 444 -34.49 26.26 14.77
CA PRO A 444 -34.14 25.43 13.63
C PRO A 444 -35.36 25.22 12.72
N ILE A 445 -35.15 25.31 11.41
CA ILE A 445 -36.16 24.97 10.39
C ILE A 445 -36.34 23.45 10.28
N TRP A 446 -35.36 22.67 10.75
CA TRP A 446 -35.47 21.23 10.93
C TRP A 446 -34.53 20.76 12.05
N SER A 447 -34.91 19.73 12.80
CA SER A 447 -34.03 19.09 13.78
C SER A 447 -34.28 17.59 13.86
N SER A 448 -33.20 16.83 14.02
CA SER A 448 -33.26 15.40 14.26
C SER A 448 -33.81 15.09 15.66
N LYS A 449 -34.28 13.86 15.85
CA LYS A 449 -34.38 13.29 17.20
C LYS A 449 -32.96 13.17 17.80
N THR A 450 -32.87 13.20 19.13
CA THR A 450 -31.62 12.86 19.81
C THR A 450 -31.23 11.44 19.45
N THR A 451 -29.99 11.25 19.02
CA THR A 451 -29.48 9.99 18.47
C THR A 451 -28.28 9.53 19.27
N ASN A 452 -28.25 8.26 19.63
CA ASN A 452 -27.06 7.62 20.19
C ASN A 452 -26.04 7.42 19.07
N ALA A 453 -24.82 7.86 19.27
CA ALA A 453 -23.67 7.52 18.44
C ALA A 453 -23.49 6.00 18.44
N LYS A 454 -23.12 5.44 17.29
CA LYS A 454 -22.89 4.00 17.14
C LYS A 454 -21.40 3.74 16.94
N GLY A 455 -20.95 2.58 17.43
CA GLY A 455 -19.59 2.09 17.19
C GLY A 455 -18.51 2.83 17.97
N GLY A 456 -18.85 3.44 19.11
CA GLY A 456 -17.83 4.00 19.99
C GLY A 456 -16.99 2.90 20.63
N ILE A 457 -15.74 3.23 20.93
CA ILE A 457 -14.83 2.32 21.65
C ILE A 457 -15.05 2.55 23.14
N ASP A 458 -15.28 1.47 23.90
CA ASP A 458 -15.41 1.54 25.36
C ASP A 458 -14.05 1.83 25.98
N THR A 459 -13.84 3.08 26.40
CA THR A 459 -12.53 3.54 26.91
C THR A 459 -12.21 3.09 28.33
N GLU A 460 -13.14 2.42 29.03
CA GLU A 460 -12.87 1.77 30.30
C GLU A 460 -12.32 0.35 30.10
N LEU A 461 -12.86 -0.36 29.10
CA LEU A 461 -12.46 -1.73 28.77
C LEU A 461 -11.23 -1.78 27.84
N TYR A 462 -11.00 -0.72 27.05
CA TYR A 462 -9.93 -0.63 26.06
C TYR A 462 -9.11 0.65 26.26
N ASP A 463 -7.81 0.60 25.99
CA ASP A 463 -6.97 1.80 25.97
C ASP A 463 -7.52 2.85 24.99
N ARG A 464 -7.42 4.14 25.35
CA ARG A 464 -7.94 5.23 24.52
C ARG A 464 -7.24 5.22 23.14
N PRO A 465 -8.00 5.14 22.03
CA PRO A 465 -7.43 5.13 20.69
C PRO A 465 -6.81 6.49 20.34
N GLU A 466 -5.78 6.50 19.47
CA GLU A 466 -5.35 7.75 18.86
C GLU A 466 -6.42 8.26 17.87
N PHE A 467 -6.45 9.57 17.60
CA PHE A 467 -7.48 10.19 16.75
C PHE A 467 -7.55 9.55 15.34
N ALA A 468 -6.42 9.06 14.82
CA ALA A 468 -6.34 8.37 13.54
C ALA A 468 -7.06 7.02 13.52
N ASP A 469 -7.19 6.38 14.69
CA ASP A 469 -7.74 5.05 14.89
C ASP A 469 -9.20 5.07 15.37
N LEU A 470 -9.81 6.25 15.44
CA LEU A 470 -11.21 6.41 15.80
C LEU A 470 -12.12 5.69 14.81
N ASN A 471 -13.14 5.00 15.33
CA ASN A 471 -14.11 4.26 14.52
C ASN A 471 -15.12 5.21 13.85
N TRP A 472 -14.72 5.83 12.74
CA TRP A 472 -15.56 6.76 11.99
C TRP A 472 -16.79 6.09 11.39
N LYS A 473 -17.96 6.64 11.68
CA LYS A 473 -19.28 6.28 11.14
C LYS A 473 -19.87 7.42 10.34
N ILE A 474 -20.80 7.10 9.44
CA ILE A 474 -21.67 8.09 8.79
C ILE A 474 -23.10 7.88 9.29
N LYS A 475 -23.80 8.95 9.66
CA LYS A 475 -25.25 8.93 9.94
C LYS A 475 -25.99 9.77 8.92
N GLN A 476 -27.01 9.17 8.31
CA GLN A 476 -27.99 9.85 7.48
C GLN A 476 -29.20 10.29 8.31
N PHE A 477 -29.73 11.47 7.96
CA PHE A 477 -31.00 11.98 8.42
C PHE A 477 -31.89 12.31 7.22
N GLN A 478 -33.07 11.70 7.19
CA GLN A 478 -34.10 12.06 6.22
C GLN A 478 -34.66 13.43 6.57
N VAL A 479 -34.76 14.30 5.57
CA VAL A 479 -35.28 15.66 5.73
C VAL A 479 -36.29 15.99 4.63
N PRO A 480 -37.17 16.99 4.84
CA PRO A 480 -38.12 17.41 3.83
C PRO A 480 -37.45 17.84 2.51
N SER A 481 -38.04 17.49 1.38
CA SER A 481 -37.49 17.79 0.05
C SER A 481 -37.39 19.28 -0.26
N ASP A 482 -38.07 20.14 0.50
CA ASP A 482 -38.05 21.59 0.39
C ASP A 482 -37.07 22.27 1.37
N LEU A 483 -36.31 21.51 2.17
CA LEU A 483 -35.36 22.07 3.13
C LEU A 483 -34.29 22.91 2.42
N LYS A 484 -34.18 24.18 2.79
CA LYS A 484 -33.15 25.13 2.30
C LYS A 484 -32.45 25.80 3.48
N PRO A 485 -31.45 25.15 4.07
CA PRO A 485 -30.74 25.68 5.21
C PRO A 485 -29.59 26.60 4.79
N ASP A 486 -29.38 27.66 5.56
CA ASP A 486 -28.21 28.53 5.43
C ASP A 486 -27.01 27.98 6.20
N TYR A 487 -27.26 27.28 7.32
CA TYR A 487 -26.23 26.60 8.10
C TYR A 487 -26.79 25.42 8.90
N PHE A 488 -25.88 24.56 9.37
CA PHE A 488 -26.20 23.42 10.22
C PHE A 488 -25.54 23.56 11.60
N SER A 489 -26.12 22.93 12.61
CA SER A 489 -25.50 22.77 13.93
C SER A 489 -25.61 21.32 14.39
N ILE A 490 -24.53 20.81 15.00
CA ILE A 490 -24.52 19.51 15.68
C ILE A 490 -24.32 19.78 17.17
N ALA A 491 -25.29 19.42 17.99
CA ALA A 491 -25.22 19.51 19.44
C ALA A 491 -24.83 18.16 20.04
N PHE A 492 -23.76 18.14 20.84
CA PHE A 492 -23.35 17.00 21.64
C PHE A 492 -23.87 17.17 23.07
N LEU A 493 -24.68 16.20 23.51
CA LEU A 493 -25.25 16.12 24.84
C LEU A 493 -24.38 15.19 25.69
N ASN A 494 -23.25 15.72 26.16
CA ASN A 494 -22.43 14.97 27.12
C ASN A 494 -23.16 14.93 28.47
N ASP A 495 -23.60 13.75 28.87
CA ASP A 495 -24.24 13.44 30.15
C ASP A 495 -23.28 12.73 31.13
N HIS A 496 -22.01 12.53 30.76
CA HIS A 496 -21.00 11.92 31.62
C HIS A 496 -19.58 12.46 31.33
N CYS A 497 -19.07 13.34 32.18
CA CYS A 497 -17.74 13.94 32.04
C CYS A 497 -16.96 13.98 33.36
N CYS A 498 -15.63 13.75 33.29
CA CYS A 498 -14.62 14.18 34.27
C CYS A 498 -14.53 13.38 35.59
N GLY A 499 -14.17 12.11 35.53
CA GLY A 499 -13.70 11.33 36.70
C GLY A 499 -12.18 11.23 36.76
N LEU A 500 -11.57 11.34 37.95
CA LEU A 500 -10.13 11.17 38.16
C LEU A 500 -9.65 9.70 38.07
N SER A 501 -10.53 8.74 37.74
CA SER A 501 -10.20 7.32 37.69
C SER A 501 -11.15 6.46 36.81
N GLY A 502 -11.72 7.03 35.73
CA GLY A 502 -12.62 6.31 34.80
C GLY A 502 -12.49 6.79 33.35
N GLY A 503 -13.21 6.17 32.41
CA GLY A 503 -13.28 6.56 30.99
C GLY A 503 -14.15 7.81 30.75
N ASP A 504 -14.14 8.35 29.52
CA ASP A 504 -14.93 9.53 29.14
C ASP A 504 -15.80 9.24 27.92
N ARG A 505 -16.98 9.88 27.87
CA ARG A 505 -17.85 9.85 26.71
C ARG A 505 -17.53 11.03 25.80
N ASN A 506 -16.86 10.76 24.68
CA ASN A 506 -16.40 11.80 23.75
C ASN A 506 -17.04 11.63 22.37
N PHE A 507 -17.26 12.74 21.67
CA PHE A 507 -17.89 12.73 20.35
C PHE A 507 -17.06 13.54 19.36
N PHE A 508 -16.74 12.90 18.24
CA PHE A 508 -15.88 13.48 17.21
C PHE A 508 -16.67 13.64 15.91
N VAL A 509 -16.45 14.73 15.19
CA VAL A 509 -17.11 15.01 13.91
C VAL A 509 -16.05 15.40 12.90
N ASP A 510 -16.13 14.87 11.67
CA ASP A 510 -15.19 15.18 10.58
C ASP A 510 -15.85 16.09 9.53
N TRP A 511 -17.07 15.77 9.09
CA TRP A 511 -17.81 16.61 8.15
C TRP A 511 -19.32 16.35 8.18
N LEU A 512 -20.07 17.30 7.62
CA LEU A 512 -21.48 17.19 7.29
C LEU A 512 -21.67 17.34 5.77
N ALA A 513 -22.59 16.62 5.14
CA ALA A 513 -22.91 16.79 3.73
C ALA A 513 -24.42 16.93 3.50
N PHE A 514 -24.80 17.79 2.55
CA PHE A 514 -26.18 18.07 2.18
C PHE A 514 -26.26 18.61 0.75
N ALA A 515 -27.20 18.09 -0.06
CA ALA A 515 -27.49 18.59 -1.41
C ALA A 515 -26.24 18.81 -2.31
N GLY A 516 -25.33 17.84 -2.34
CA GLY A 516 -24.09 17.90 -3.14
C GLY A 516 -23.00 18.84 -2.62
N ARG A 517 -23.14 19.32 -1.38
CA ARG A 517 -22.17 20.15 -0.67
C ARG A 517 -21.62 19.40 0.54
N GLN A 518 -20.33 19.51 0.80
CA GLN A 518 -19.67 18.99 1.99
C GLN A 518 -19.17 20.15 2.85
N TYR A 519 -19.53 20.14 4.12
CA TYR A 519 -19.19 21.11 5.15
C TYR A 519 -18.12 20.48 6.05
N PRO A 520 -16.83 20.74 5.82
CA PRO A 520 -15.75 20.17 6.62
C PRO A 520 -15.73 20.79 8.02
N VAL A 521 -15.51 19.98 9.05
CA VAL A 521 -15.49 20.45 10.44
C VAL A 521 -14.35 21.44 10.70
N ALA A 522 -13.25 21.34 9.95
CA ALA A 522 -12.11 22.25 10.06
C ALA A 522 -12.47 23.72 9.75
N LYS A 523 -13.59 23.95 9.04
CA LYS A 523 -14.14 25.29 8.76
C LYS A 523 -15.33 25.64 9.64
N ALA A 524 -15.73 24.74 10.53
CA ALA A 524 -16.85 24.92 11.42
C ALA A 524 -16.45 25.69 12.69
N LYS A 525 -17.44 26.31 13.33
CA LYS A 525 -17.27 26.99 14.61
C LYS A 525 -17.75 26.09 15.74
N GLN A 526 -16.85 25.65 16.60
CA GLN A 526 -17.20 24.86 17.79
C GLN A 526 -17.36 25.76 19.02
N GLU A 527 -18.40 25.52 19.80
CA GLU A 527 -18.66 26.14 21.10
C GLU A 527 -18.91 25.05 22.15
N THR A 528 -18.02 24.95 23.14
CA THR A 528 -18.10 23.95 24.22
C THR A 528 -17.73 24.55 25.57
N GLN A 529 -18.12 23.87 26.66
CA GLN A 529 -17.81 24.29 28.04
C GLN A 529 -16.40 23.90 28.51
N CYS A 530 -15.65 23.11 27.72
CA CYS A 530 -14.26 22.73 28.02
C CYS A 530 -13.29 23.90 27.71
N SER A 531 -12.33 24.18 28.61
CA SER A 531 -11.36 25.29 28.48
C SER A 531 -10.50 25.25 27.22
N ASN A 532 -10.24 24.06 26.68
CA ASN A 532 -9.38 23.83 25.51
C ASN A 532 -10.18 23.34 24.28
N GLY A 533 -11.50 23.20 24.39
CA GLY A 533 -12.29 22.48 23.39
C GLY A 533 -12.63 23.27 22.13
N ASN A 534 -12.30 24.57 22.05
CA ASN A 534 -12.62 25.40 20.87
C ASN A 534 -11.43 25.59 19.91
N GLU A 535 -10.24 25.05 20.22
CA GLU A 535 -9.03 25.21 19.39
C GLU A 535 -8.98 24.26 18.19
N THR A 536 -9.63 23.09 18.31
CA THR A 536 -9.73 22.07 17.26
C THR A 536 -11.21 21.66 17.05
N PRO A 537 -11.94 22.37 16.16
CA PRO A 537 -13.32 22.03 15.83
C PRO A 537 -13.43 20.57 15.36
N GLY A 538 -14.41 19.84 15.90
CA GLY A 538 -14.66 18.43 15.61
C GLY A 538 -14.24 17.46 16.70
N SER A 539 -13.55 17.91 17.76
CA SER A 539 -13.27 17.08 18.93
C SER A 539 -14.06 17.57 20.13
N MET A 540 -15.22 16.97 20.41
CA MET A 540 -16.10 17.38 21.51
C MET A 540 -15.93 16.45 22.73
N TYR A 541 -15.14 16.92 23.69
CA TYR A 541 -14.92 16.26 24.98
C TYR A 541 -15.96 16.67 26.04
N CYS A 542 -16.51 17.87 25.94
CA CYS A 542 -17.60 18.37 26.77
C CYS A 542 -18.86 18.61 25.93
N SER A 543 -20.01 18.70 26.59
CA SER A 543 -21.24 19.14 25.94
C SER A 543 -21.05 20.50 25.23
N GLY A 544 -21.69 20.66 24.08
CA GLY A 544 -21.44 21.80 23.20
C GLY A 544 -22.10 21.65 21.83
N SER A 545 -21.75 22.54 20.91
CA SER A 545 -22.26 22.52 19.54
C SER A 545 -21.21 22.92 18.51
N ILE A 546 -21.34 22.38 17.30
CA ILE A 546 -20.54 22.75 16.13
C ILE A 546 -21.44 23.33 15.04
N GLU A 547 -21.17 24.56 14.60
CA GLU A 547 -21.88 25.23 13.51
C GLU A 547 -21.11 25.16 12.18
N PHE A 548 -21.80 24.68 11.13
CA PHE A 548 -21.28 24.51 9.77
C PHE A 548 -21.91 25.55 8.84
N ARG A 549 -21.12 26.53 8.39
CA ARG A 549 -21.54 27.59 7.45
C ARG A 549 -20.88 27.47 6.08
N ASP A 550 -19.61 27.10 6.05
CA ASP A 550 -18.82 27.00 4.82
C ASP A 550 -18.82 25.57 4.26
N PHE A 551 -18.85 25.44 2.93
CA PHE A 551 -18.87 24.15 2.24
C PHE A 551 -17.98 24.12 0.99
N GLU A 552 -17.75 22.90 0.52
CA GLU A 552 -17.07 22.53 -0.72
C GLU A 552 -18.04 21.71 -1.60
N THR A 553 -17.86 21.71 -2.92
CA THR A 553 -18.79 21.05 -3.86
C THR A 553 -18.32 19.64 -4.18
N LEU A 554 -19.24 18.66 -4.14
CA LEU A 554 -18.96 17.23 -4.27
C LEU A 554 -18.90 16.71 -5.73
N MET A 555 -18.41 17.51 -6.69
CA MET A 555 -18.26 17.08 -8.08
C MET A 555 -16.86 17.41 -8.60
N PRO A 556 -16.26 16.54 -9.45
CA PRO A 556 -15.18 16.99 -10.32
C PRO A 556 -15.77 18.12 -11.17
N SER A 557 -15.20 19.31 -11.11
CA SER A 557 -15.46 20.24 -12.20
C SER A 557 -14.86 19.59 -13.45
N ASP A 558 -15.72 19.24 -14.40
CA ASP A 558 -15.37 18.96 -15.81
C ASP A 558 -14.83 20.21 -16.52
N GLU A 559 -14.20 21.12 -15.77
CA GLU A 559 -13.30 22.11 -16.34
C GLU A 559 -12.01 21.38 -16.69
N ARG A 560 -12.07 20.65 -17.82
CA ARG A 560 -10.99 20.75 -18.79
C ARG A 560 -10.85 22.23 -19.09
N VAL A 561 -10.06 22.94 -18.27
CA VAL A 561 -9.51 24.23 -18.66
C VAL A 561 -8.65 23.88 -19.86
N SER A 562 -9.23 23.98 -21.06
CA SER A 562 -8.46 24.13 -22.28
C SER A 562 -7.64 25.38 -22.05
N SER A 563 -6.40 25.21 -21.59
CA SER A 563 -5.49 26.33 -21.51
C SER A 563 -5.18 26.70 -22.96
N ASN A 564 -5.98 27.61 -23.52
CA ASN A 564 -5.61 28.44 -24.67
C ASN A 564 -4.45 29.38 -24.29
N SER A 565 -3.54 28.93 -23.41
CA SER A 565 -2.32 29.63 -23.12
C SER A 565 -1.33 29.27 -24.21
N ASP A 566 -0.86 30.28 -24.93
CA ASP A 566 0.26 30.11 -25.83
C ASP A 566 1.57 29.70 -25.10
N GLY A 567 1.62 29.73 -23.76
CA GLY A 567 2.79 29.40 -22.92
C GLY A 567 2.75 28.00 -22.30
N VAL A 568 3.79 27.65 -21.52
CA VAL A 568 3.84 26.41 -20.73
C VAL A 568 2.93 26.56 -19.52
N THR A 569 2.08 25.58 -19.26
CA THR A 569 1.36 25.48 -17.97
C THR A 569 2.02 24.40 -17.11
N ALA A 570 1.95 24.53 -15.80
CA ALA A 570 2.37 23.49 -14.86
C ALA A 570 1.50 23.58 -13.61
N GLU A 571 1.32 22.49 -12.89
CA GLU A 571 0.58 22.54 -11.61
C GLU A 571 1.44 23.07 -10.49
N ARG A 572 2.75 22.77 -10.54
CA ARG A 572 3.70 23.23 -9.55
C ARG A 572 5.05 23.47 -10.18
N VAL A 573 5.73 24.51 -9.70
CA VAL A 573 7.15 24.77 -9.96
C VAL A 573 7.83 24.95 -8.64
N PHE A 574 8.88 24.17 -8.37
CA PHE A 574 9.50 24.15 -7.06
C PHE A 574 11.00 23.94 -7.07
N PHE A 575 11.63 24.29 -5.95
CA PHE A 575 13.06 24.16 -5.78
C PHE A 575 13.45 22.75 -5.40
N ARG A 576 13.96 21.99 -6.36
CA ARG A 576 14.46 20.63 -6.10
C ARG A 576 15.76 20.64 -5.30
N GLY A 577 16.63 21.63 -5.56
CA GLY A 577 17.84 21.86 -4.78
C GLY A 577 19.05 22.34 -5.58
N ALA A 578 20.03 22.88 -4.86
CA ALA A 578 21.34 23.27 -5.39
C ALA A 578 22.42 23.09 -4.30
N LYS A 579 23.68 23.03 -4.73
CA LYS A 579 24.83 23.28 -3.83
C LYS A 579 25.18 24.77 -3.89
N GLU A 580 25.86 25.29 -2.87
CA GLU A 580 26.46 26.62 -2.94
C GLU A 580 27.43 26.68 -4.13
N PHE A 581 27.33 27.75 -4.90
CA PHE A 581 28.13 27.94 -6.10
C PHE A 581 29.60 28.12 -5.73
N LYS A 582 30.48 27.33 -6.35
CA LYS A 582 31.94 27.49 -6.24
C LYS A 582 32.55 27.71 -7.62
N SER A 583 33.17 28.87 -7.83
CA SER A 583 33.72 29.29 -9.14
C SER A 583 34.90 28.41 -9.60
N ASN A 584 35.63 27.79 -8.67
CA ASN A 584 36.75 26.89 -8.95
C ASN A 584 36.33 25.45 -9.29
N LYS A 585 35.06 25.07 -9.08
CA LYS A 585 34.59 23.72 -9.42
C LYS A 585 34.39 23.56 -10.91
N ASN A 586 34.83 22.41 -11.44
CA ASN A 586 34.61 22.02 -12.84
C ASN A 586 33.13 21.97 -13.21
N TRP A 587 32.24 21.71 -12.24
CA TRP A 587 30.81 21.82 -12.46
C TRP A 587 30.04 22.26 -11.21
N ASN A 588 28.94 22.97 -11.42
CA ASN A 588 27.92 23.30 -10.41
C ASN A 588 26.53 23.01 -11.03
N ALA A 589 25.53 22.65 -10.21
CA ALA A 589 24.16 22.42 -10.68
C ALA A 589 23.11 23.08 -9.77
N PHE A 590 22.11 23.68 -10.40
CA PHE A 590 20.90 24.22 -9.78
C PHE A 590 19.68 23.53 -10.39
N ARG A 591 18.75 23.02 -9.58
CA ARG A 591 17.66 22.15 -10.04
C ARG A 591 16.28 22.72 -9.71
N ILE A 592 15.40 22.74 -10.70
CA ILE A 592 14.01 23.20 -10.62
C ILE A 592 13.11 22.03 -11.03
N GLY A 593 12.12 21.70 -10.20
CA GLY A 593 11.11 20.69 -10.50
C GLY A 593 9.84 21.32 -11.07
N LEU A 594 9.20 20.63 -12.01
CA LEU A 594 7.91 20.95 -12.59
C LEU A 594 6.99 19.75 -12.48
N VAL A 595 5.80 19.95 -11.93
CA VAL A 595 4.71 18.95 -11.88
C VAL A 595 3.75 19.21 -13.03
N ARG A 596 3.51 18.15 -13.80
CA ARG A 596 2.62 18.09 -14.96
C ARG A 596 2.80 19.26 -15.96
N PRO A 597 4.02 19.60 -16.43
CA PRO A 597 4.17 20.65 -17.41
C PRO A 597 3.52 20.27 -18.75
N HIS A 598 2.71 21.18 -19.26
CA HIS A 598 1.93 21.01 -20.49
C HIS A 598 2.19 22.16 -21.45
N PHE A 599 2.35 21.84 -22.73
CA PHE A 599 2.49 22.81 -23.80
C PHE A 599 1.96 22.25 -25.11
N LYS A 600 0.85 22.80 -25.60
CA LYS A 600 0.18 22.32 -26.82
C LYS A 600 -0.07 20.80 -26.73
N GLY A 601 0.48 19.99 -27.62
CA GLY A 601 0.37 18.52 -27.57
C GLY A 601 1.41 17.82 -26.70
N ILE A 602 2.36 18.55 -26.11
CA ILE A 602 3.41 17.99 -25.25
C ILE A 602 2.91 17.94 -23.81
N MET A 603 2.74 16.72 -23.29
CA MET A 603 2.31 16.44 -21.93
C MET A 603 3.41 15.64 -21.23
N VAL A 604 3.94 16.20 -20.14
CA VAL A 604 4.95 15.55 -19.30
C VAL A 604 4.38 15.55 -17.88
N GLU A 605 4.40 14.42 -17.20
CA GLU A 605 3.86 14.29 -15.84
C GLU A 605 4.81 14.88 -14.79
N ALA A 606 6.10 14.70 -15.00
CA ALA A 606 7.11 15.17 -14.06
C ALA A 606 8.40 15.55 -14.78
N MET A 607 9.02 16.66 -14.42
CA MET A 607 10.28 17.11 -15.02
C MET A 607 11.18 17.82 -14.00
N VAL A 608 12.47 17.51 -14.04
CA VAL A 608 13.50 18.24 -13.30
C VAL A 608 14.48 18.88 -14.29
N LEU A 609 14.45 20.20 -14.34
CA LEU A 609 15.38 21.01 -15.12
C LEU A 609 16.68 21.23 -14.36
N ARG A 610 17.82 21.01 -15.01
CA ARG A 610 19.15 21.21 -14.43
C ARG A 610 19.87 22.36 -15.12
N ILE A 611 20.13 23.44 -14.39
CA ILE A 611 21.01 24.52 -14.84
C ILE A 611 22.42 24.17 -14.38
N VAL A 612 23.29 23.85 -15.34
CA VAL A 612 24.64 23.35 -15.08
C VAL A 612 25.65 24.38 -15.56
N ARG A 613 26.51 24.83 -14.65
CA ARG A 613 27.72 25.59 -14.99
C ARG A 613 28.87 24.62 -15.05
N GLU A 614 29.48 24.43 -16.22
CA GLU A 614 30.54 23.45 -16.46
C GLU A 614 31.78 24.09 -17.11
N ARG A 615 32.94 23.46 -16.90
CA ARG A 615 34.20 23.79 -17.57
C ARG A 615 34.28 23.03 -18.90
N SER A 616 34.44 23.77 -19.98
CA SER A 616 34.64 23.25 -21.33
C SER A 616 36.07 22.73 -21.50
N ASN A 617 36.29 21.91 -22.54
CA ASN A 617 37.61 21.35 -22.86
C ASN A 617 38.66 22.43 -23.15
N ASP A 618 38.25 23.59 -23.66
CA ASP A 618 39.13 24.75 -23.90
C ASP A 618 39.46 25.55 -22.62
N GLY A 619 39.08 25.02 -21.45
CA GLY A 619 39.29 25.64 -20.15
C GLY A 619 38.28 26.73 -19.80
N SER A 620 37.45 27.19 -20.75
CA SER A 620 36.42 28.21 -20.52
C SER A 620 35.21 27.66 -19.77
N TYR A 621 34.48 28.51 -19.05
CA TYR A 621 33.25 28.10 -18.39
C TYR A 621 32.03 28.51 -19.20
N ARG A 622 31.05 27.61 -19.25
CA ARG A 622 29.76 27.86 -19.89
C ARG A 622 28.62 27.38 -19.01
N THR A 623 27.41 27.85 -19.32
CA THR A 623 26.19 27.46 -18.60
C THR A 623 25.20 26.88 -19.58
N VAL A 624 24.66 25.71 -19.25
CA VAL A 624 23.68 24.99 -20.05
C VAL A 624 22.45 24.65 -19.23
N LEU A 625 21.28 24.62 -19.86
CA LEU A 625 20.13 23.87 -19.38
C LEU A 625 20.30 22.43 -19.87
N GLN A 626 20.33 21.49 -18.92
CA GLN A 626 20.39 20.07 -19.18
C GLN A 626 19.02 19.44 -18.90
N ILE A 627 18.52 18.68 -19.88
CA ILE A 627 17.31 17.87 -19.78
C ILE A 627 17.75 16.41 -19.94
N SER A 628 17.58 15.60 -18.91
CA SER A 628 18.03 14.21 -18.86
C SER A 628 16.82 13.27 -18.84
N GLU A 629 16.93 12.13 -19.50
CA GLU A 629 15.83 11.14 -19.59
C GLU A 629 15.40 10.60 -18.21
N ASN A 630 16.33 10.50 -17.25
CA ASN A 630 16.00 10.10 -15.88
C ASN A 630 15.37 11.22 -15.05
N ASN A 631 15.34 12.44 -15.59
CA ASN A 631 14.78 13.63 -14.95
C ASN A 631 13.47 14.08 -15.64
N CYS A 632 12.77 13.17 -16.31
CA CYS A 632 11.43 13.38 -16.84
C CYS A 632 10.60 12.08 -16.87
N PHE A 633 9.28 12.22 -16.90
CA PHE A 633 8.34 11.10 -17.03
C PHE A 633 7.06 11.54 -17.76
N PRO A 634 6.47 10.72 -18.66
CA PRO A 634 7.03 9.48 -19.21
C PRO A 634 8.24 9.73 -20.13
N ASP A 635 8.23 10.89 -20.81
CA ASP A 635 9.33 11.42 -21.61
C ASP A 635 9.56 12.92 -21.33
N CYS A 636 10.58 13.50 -21.97
CA CYS A 636 11.03 14.86 -21.65
C CYS A 636 10.43 15.94 -22.53
N ILE A 637 9.95 15.62 -23.74
CA ILE A 637 9.64 16.61 -24.78
C ILE A 637 8.47 16.17 -25.69
N GLY A 638 7.57 15.34 -25.17
CA GLY A 638 6.44 14.75 -25.91
C GLY A 638 6.89 13.71 -26.95
N GLY A 639 7.97 12.99 -26.68
CA GLY A 639 8.50 11.95 -27.56
C GLY A 639 9.96 11.57 -27.27
N PRO A 640 10.54 10.65 -28.08
CA PRO A 640 11.90 10.16 -27.87
C PRO A 640 12.93 11.27 -28.05
N LEU A 641 14.00 11.23 -27.25
CA LEU A 641 15.11 12.18 -27.36
C LEU A 641 15.80 12.05 -28.74
N PRO A 642 16.27 13.18 -29.32
CA PRO A 642 17.08 13.23 -30.54
C PRO A 642 18.20 12.18 -30.58
N ARG A 643 18.50 11.63 -31.77
CA ARG A 643 19.60 10.66 -31.94
C ARG A 643 20.94 11.26 -31.54
N SER A 644 21.10 12.57 -31.72
CA SER A 644 22.27 13.34 -31.31
C SER A 644 22.34 13.67 -29.81
N ALA A 645 21.36 13.23 -29.00
CA ALA A 645 21.41 13.35 -27.54
C ALA A 645 22.75 12.82 -27.00
N HIS A 646 23.27 13.49 -25.96
CA HIS A 646 24.49 13.01 -25.34
C HIS A 646 24.19 11.74 -24.58
N ARG A 647 24.87 10.63 -24.91
CA ARG A 647 24.86 9.40 -24.11
C ARG A 647 26.05 9.38 -23.16
N ASN A 648 25.81 9.20 -21.88
CA ASN A 648 26.87 9.00 -20.91
C ASN A 648 27.44 7.58 -21.10
N HIS A 649 28.75 7.45 -21.33
CA HIS A 649 29.35 6.14 -21.61
C HIS A 649 29.36 5.22 -20.38
N GLN A 650 29.24 5.78 -19.17
CA GLN A 650 29.23 5.00 -17.94
C GLN A 650 27.82 4.61 -17.52
N SER A 651 26.88 5.57 -17.49
CA SER A 651 25.51 5.32 -17.02
C SER A 651 24.54 4.93 -18.12
N GLY A 652 24.90 5.07 -19.39
CA GLY A 652 23.97 4.91 -20.50
C GLY A 652 22.97 6.07 -20.65
N GLU A 653 22.77 6.88 -19.61
CA GLU A 653 21.87 8.03 -19.54
C GLU A 653 22.04 8.98 -20.73
N ARG A 654 20.92 9.33 -21.37
CA ARG A 654 20.84 10.31 -22.44
C ARG A 654 20.34 11.65 -21.93
N PHE A 655 20.94 12.72 -22.45
CA PHE A 655 20.53 14.09 -22.12
C PHE A 655 20.75 15.08 -23.26
N LEU A 656 19.97 16.15 -23.24
CA LEU A 656 20.06 17.31 -24.11
C LEU A 656 20.69 18.47 -23.36
N ASN A 657 21.54 19.24 -24.04
CA ASN A 657 22.15 20.45 -23.50
C ASN A 657 21.77 21.65 -24.37
N PHE A 658 21.28 22.71 -23.73
CA PHE A 658 20.96 23.98 -24.39
C PHE A 658 21.78 25.10 -23.75
N ALA A 659 22.65 25.74 -24.51
CA ALA A 659 23.54 26.77 -23.99
C ALA A 659 22.76 28.03 -23.59
N LEU A 660 22.86 28.39 -22.31
CA LEU A 660 22.33 29.62 -21.72
C LEU A 660 23.35 30.76 -21.80
N SER A 661 24.64 30.44 -21.67
CA SER A 661 25.75 31.36 -21.91
C SER A 661 27.03 30.58 -22.28
N GLY A 662 27.94 31.22 -23.03
CA GLY A 662 29.18 30.59 -23.52
C GLY A 662 29.05 29.94 -24.91
N ARG A 663 30.12 29.23 -25.34
CA ARG A 663 30.20 28.61 -26.67
C ARG A 663 29.34 27.33 -26.76
N ARG A 664 28.66 27.18 -27.90
CA ARG A 664 27.87 25.98 -28.25
C ARG A 664 28.75 24.95 -28.94
N THR A 665 28.45 23.67 -28.75
CA THR A 665 29.14 22.59 -29.46
C THR A 665 28.41 22.22 -30.76
N PRO A 666 29.10 21.62 -31.76
CA PRO A 666 28.45 21.06 -32.95
C PRO A 666 27.36 20.03 -32.63
N LYS A 667 27.52 19.28 -31.52
CA LYS A 667 26.55 18.28 -31.07
C LYS A 667 25.26 18.94 -30.58
N GLU A 668 25.33 20.02 -29.80
CA GLU A 668 24.16 20.82 -29.39
C GLU A 668 23.44 21.49 -30.56
N ASN A 669 24.19 21.83 -31.62
CA ASN A 669 23.57 22.33 -32.85
C ASN A 669 22.84 21.24 -33.63
N ARG A 670 23.27 19.97 -33.54
CA ARG A 670 22.52 18.83 -34.09
C ARG A 670 21.29 18.52 -33.24
N GLN A 671 21.45 18.47 -31.92
CA GLN A 671 20.34 18.27 -30.97
C GLN A 671 19.19 19.24 -31.25
N TRP A 672 19.50 20.53 -31.42
CA TRP A 672 18.49 21.55 -31.73
C TRP A 672 17.81 21.36 -33.10
N ARG A 673 18.56 20.95 -34.13
CA ARG A 673 18.02 20.76 -35.50
C ARG A 673 17.13 19.54 -35.62
N GLU A 674 17.31 18.56 -34.74
CA GLU A 674 16.52 17.32 -34.70
C GLU A 674 15.20 17.49 -33.92
N LEU A 675 14.99 18.61 -33.22
CA LEU A 675 13.71 18.91 -32.56
C LEU A 675 12.65 19.31 -33.59
N SER A 676 11.42 18.86 -33.36
CA SER A 676 10.26 19.37 -34.11
C SER A 676 10.04 20.87 -33.83
N LYS A 677 9.20 21.53 -34.63
CA LYS A 677 8.81 22.94 -34.38
C LYS A 677 8.15 23.10 -33.00
N GLU A 678 7.30 22.16 -32.63
CA GLU A 678 6.60 22.15 -31.35
C GLU A 678 7.54 21.91 -30.17
N GLN A 679 8.46 20.93 -30.30
CA GLN A 679 9.51 20.67 -29.30
C GLN A 679 10.45 21.87 -29.13
N SER A 680 10.83 22.50 -30.24
CA SER A 680 11.66 23.72 -30.22
C SER A 680 10.95 24.86 -29.51
N ALA A 681 9.64 25.02 -29.72
CA ALA A 681 8.84 26.01 -29.02
C ALA A 681 8.73 25.69 -27.52
N PHE A 682 8.41 24.45 -27.15
CA PHE A 682 8.33 24.00 -25.76
C PHE A 682 9.62 24.25 -24.99
N VAL A 683 10.75 23.74 -25.51
CA VAL A 683 12.06 23.92 -24.88
C VAL A 683 12.43 25.40 -24.80
N SER A 684 12.12 26.20 -25.82
CA SER A 684 12.40 27.64 -25.80
C SER A 684 11.57 28.38 -24.76
N THR A 685 10.29 28.04 -24.63
CA THR A 685 9.42 28.63 -23.62
C THR A 685 9.85 28.23 -22.21
N LEU A 686 10.29 26.98 -21.98
CA LEU A 686 10.92 26.57 -20.72
C LEU A 686 12.19 27.38 -20.40
N LEU A 687 13.08 27.54 -21.40
CA LEU A 687 14.30 28.34 -21.26
C LEU A 687 13.98 29.78 -20.86
N MET A 688 13.11 30.46 -21.63
CA MET A 688 12.74 31.86 -21.35
C MET A 688 11.99 32.02 -20.02
N SER A 689 11.37 30.96 -19.52
CA SER A 689 10.65 30.96 -18.25
C SER A 689 11.55 30.73 -17.02
N ILE A 690 12.87 30.53 -17.18
CA ILE A 690 13.78 30.28 -16.04
C ILE A 690 13.64 31.32 -14.91
N PRO A 691 13.67 32.65 -15.17
CA PRO A 691 13.55 33.65 -14.10
C PRO A 691 12.22 33.56 -13.36
N ASP A 692 11.14 33.31 -14.10
CA ASP A 692 9.79 33.22 -13.57
C ASP A 692 9.57 31.91 -12.79
N MET A 693 10.14 30.80 -13.26
CA MET A 693 10.19 29.53 -12.52
C MET A 693 10.92 29.67 -11.19
N ILE A 694 12.02 30.41 -11.15
CA ILE A 694 12.73 30.69 -9.89
C ILE A 694 11.86 31.54 -8.96
N ALA A 695 11.22 32.60 -9.48
CA ALA A 695 10.32 33.44 -8.69
C ALA A 695 9.16 32.65 -8.08
N LYS A 696 8.59 31.68 -8.81
CA LYS A 696 7.57 30.75 -8.31
C LYS A 696 8.15 29.78 -7.27
N ALA A 697 9.28 29.15 -7.57
CA ALA A 697 9.94 28.20 -6.67
C ALA A 697 10.33 28.82 -5.31
N ARG A 698 10.65 30.13 -5.27
CA ARG A 698 10.95 30.86 -4.02
C ARG A 698 9.81 30.89 -3.02
N LYS A 699 8.57 30.72 -3.49
CA LYS A 699 7.37 30.72 -2.63
C LYS A 699 7.13 29.36 -1.95
N GLY A 700 7.66 28.27 -2.50
CA GLY A 700 7.42 26.91 -2.01
C GLY A 700 8.18 26.55 -0.72
N ARG A 701 7.68 25.55 0.01
CA ARG A 701 8.31 25.06 1.25
C ARG A 701 9.70 24.49 1.03
N SER A 702 9.96 23.82 -0.10
CA SER A 702 11.29 23.26 -0.37
C SER A 702 12.36 24.34 -0.51
N TRP A 703 12.01 25.55 -0.96
CA TRP A 703 12.96 26.67 -0.95
C TRP A 703 13.37 27.06 0.46
N ARG A 704 12.38 27.22 1.36
CA ARG A 704 12.60 27.56 2.77
C ARG A 704 13.43 26.49 3.48
N GLN A 705 13.00 25.23 3.42
CA GLN A 705 13.62 24.11 4.13
C GLN A 705 15.03 23.76 3.64
N ARG A 706 15.34 24.00 2.36
CA ARG A 706 16.64 23.61 1.77
C ARG A 706 17.66 24.76 1.73
N ASN A 707 17.44 25.84 2.47
CA ASN A 707 18.27 27.06 2.45
C ASN A 707 18.40 27.65 1.02
N GLY A 708 17.29 27.68 0.29
CA GLY A 708 17.21 28.13 -1.10
C GLY A 708 17.74 29.54 -1.29
N GLU A 709 17.38 30.48 -0.41
CA GLU A 709 17.79 31.89 -0.51
C GLU A 709 19.32 32.05 -0.44
N ARG A 710 19.95 31.45 0.57
CA ARG A 710 21.41 31.43 0.73
C ARG A 710 22.11 30.81 -0.48
N LYS A 711 21.62 29.67 -0.96
CA LYS A 711 22.18 29.00 -2.13
C LYS A 711 22.03 29.88 -3.37
N PHE A 712 20.85 30.39 -3.64
CA PHE A 712 20.58 31.24 -4.80
C PHE A 712 21.43 32.51 -4.81
N ALA A 713 21.66 33.14 -3.66
CA ALA A 713 22.55 34.30 -3.54
C ALA A 713 23.95 34.01 -4.10
N THR A 714 24.52 32.83 -3.83
CA THR A 714 25.84 32.44 -4.39
C THR A 714 25.80 32.24 -5.92
N TRP A 715 24.63 31.96 -6.50
CA TRP A 715 24.42 31.76 -7.93
C TRP A 715 24.08 33.04 -8.69
N LYS A 716 23.90 34.19 -8.02
CA LYS A 716 23.41 35.44 -8.61
C LYS A 716 24.17 35.84 -9.89
N THR A 717 25.50 35.78 -9.86
CA THR A 717 26.34 36.11 -11.04
C THR A 717 26.11 35.20 -12.25
N VAL A 718 25.67 33.96 -12.05
CA VAL A 718 25.30 33.03 -13.12
C VAL A 718 23.96 33.42 -13.70
N PHE A 719 22.96 33.71 -12.86
CA PHE A 719 21.63 34.12 -13.29
C PHE A 719 21.62 35.49 -13.98
N ASP A 720 22.38 36.47 -13.48
CA ASP A 720 22.54 37.78 -14.13
C ASP A 720 23.09 37.65 -15.56
N LYS A 721 23.98 36.67 -15.79
CA LYS A 721 24.46 36.35 -17.15
C LYS A 721 23.36 35.71 -17.99
N ILE A 722 22.62 34.75 -17.44
CA ILE A 722 21.50 34.11 -18.15
C ILE A 722 20.51 35.18 -18.61
N ASP A 723 20.09 36.09 -17.73
CA ASP A 723 19.14 37.16 -18.04
C ASP A 723 19.64 38.09 -19.15
N ARG A 724 20.95 38.33 -19.23
CA ARG A 724 21.57 39.16 -20.26
C ARG A 724 21.68 38.47 -21.63
N TYR A 725 22.04 37.18 -21.64
CA TYR A 725 22.36 36.45 -22.87
C TYR A 725 21.18 35.71 -23.48
N LEU A 726 20.26 35.21 -22.65
CA LEU A 726 19.20 34.31 -23.08
C LEU A 726 18.19 34.99 -24.04
N PRO A 727 17.73 36.24 -23.83
CA PRO A 727 16.84 36.93 -24.77
C PRO A 727 17.46 37.18 -26.16
N ARG A 728 18.80 37.22 -26.25
CA ARG A 728 19.54 37.39 -27.51
C ARG A 728 19.93 36.06 -28.16
N SER A 729 19.56 34.94 -27.55
CA SER A 729 19.90 33.61 -28.03
C SER A 729 19.01 33.16 -29.19
N ARG A 730 19.40 32.10 -29.90
CA ARG A 730 18.56 31.49 -30.94
C ARG A 730 17.24 30.93 -30.38
N HIS A 731 17.22 30.60 -29.09
CA HIS A 731 16.07 29.99 -28.42
C HIS A 731 14.93 30.99 -28.28
N ALA A 732 15.24 32.28 -28.07
CA ALA A 732 14.22 33.32 -27.94
C ALA A 732 13.32 33.45 -29.18
N LYS A 733 13.81 33.07 -30.38
CA LYS A 733 13.03 33.11 -31.63
C LYS A 733 11.86 32.14 -31.69
N TRP A 734 11.92 31.06 -30.91
CA TRP A 734 10.91 30.00 -30.90
C TRP A 734 10.06 30.03 -29.63
N ALA A 735 10.41 30.86 -28.66
CA ALA A 735 9.65 31.02 -27.44
C ALA A 735 8.35 31.77 -27.73
N THR A 736 7.31 31.40 -26.99
CA THR A 736 6.02 32.08 -27.02
C THR A 736 6.09 33.36 -26.18
N ALA A 737 5.23 34.34 -26.49
CA ALA A 737 5.16 35.59 -25.72
C ALA A 737 4.69 35.35 -24.27
N SER A 738 3.87 34.33 -24.06
CA SER A 738 3.33 33.94 -22.76
C SER A 738 4.35 33.19 -21.91
N LYS A 739 4.48 33.62 -20.64
CA LYS A 739 5.33 32.99 -19.61
C LYS A 739 4.68 31.72 -19.05
N ILE A 740 5.43 30.98 -18.22
CA ILE A 740 4.88 29.83 -17.49
C ILE A 740 3.78 30.24 -16.50
N THR A 741 2.63 29.59 -16.59
CA THR A 741 1.49 29.81 -15.69
C THR A 741 1.25 28.59 -14.81
N LEU A 742 0.85 28.83 -13.56
CA LEU A 742 0.40 27.75 -12.70
C LEU A 742 -1.08 27.49 -12.97
N ARG A 743 -1.44 26.23 -13.17
CA ARG A 743 -2.84 25.79 -13.18
C ARG A 743 -3.16 25.17 -11.82
N GLN A 744 -4.42 25.27 -11.41
CA GLN A 744 -4.87 24.48 -10.26
C GLN A 744 -4.62 23.00 -10.58
N PRO A 745 -4.14 22.19 -9.61
CA PRO A 745 -4.20 20.76 -9.75
C PRO A 745 -5.62 20.41 -10.16
N ILE A 746 -5.78 19.55 -11.17
CA ILE A 746 -7.04 18.78 -11.26
C ILE A 746 -7.13 18.15 -9.89
N GLY A 747 -8.14 18.54 -9.09
CA GLY A 747 -8.20 18.14 -7.69
C GLY A 747 -7.91 16.66 -7.60
N GLU A 748 -7.21 16.20 -6.56
CA GLU A 748 -7.11 14.77 -6.28
C GLU A 748 -8.52 14.27 -5.92
N THR A 749 -9.39 14.17 -6.94
CA THR A 749 -10.77 13.73 -6.91
C THR A 749 -10.85 12.24 -6.59
N GLY A 750 -9.70 11.57 -6.45
CA GLY A 750 -9.57 10.23 -5.93
C GLY A 750 -10.21 10.06 -4.56
N GLY A 751 -10.24 11.10 -3.71
CA GLY A 751 -10.91 11.03 -2.41
C GLY A 751 -12.42 10.80 -2.51
N MET A 752 -13.06 11.33 -3.56
CA MET A 752 -14.51 11.31 -3.74
C MET A 752 -14.95 10.14 -4.62
N MET A 753 -14.17 9.81 -5.66
CA MET A 753 -14.40 8.64 -6.51
C MET A 753 -14.21 7.34 -5.72
N SER A 754 -13.23 7.25 -4.82
CA SER A 754 -13.08 6.06 -3.95
C SER A 754 -14.14 5.94 -2.86
N MET A 755 -14.89 7.01 -2.54
CA MET A 755 -16.08 6.91 -1.67
C MET A 755 -17.23 6.21 -2.41
N MET A 756 -17.39 6.50 -3.71
CA MET A 756 -18.32 5.79 -4.60
C MET A 756 -17.86 4.36 -4.90
N THR A 757 -16.55 4.10 -4.89
CA THR A 757 -15.99 2.75 -4.97
C THR A 757 -16.29 1.95 -3.71
N ALA A 758 -16.09 2.49 -2.50
CA ALA A 758 -16.43 1.80 -1.25
C ALA A 758 -17.91 1.35 -1.22
N LEU A 759 -18.80 2.20 -1.74
CA LEU A 759 -20.22 1.89 -1.98
C LEU A 759 -20.46 0.79 -3.00
N ASN A 760 -19.78 0.84 -4.15
CA ASN A 760 -19.92 -0.16 -5.20
C ASN A 760 -19.17 -1.48 -4.92
N THR A 761 -18.17 -1.46 -4.02
CA THR A 761 -17.36 -2.63 -3.62
C THR A 761 -18.05 -3.55 -2.65
N ALA A 762 -19.21 -3.15 -2.13
CA ALA A 762 -20.10 -4.03 -1.41
C ALA A 762 -21.17 -4.67 -2.30
N ARG A 763 -20.71 -5.11 -3.47
CA ARG A 763 -21.29 -6.34 -4.01
C ARG A 763 -20.93 -7.48 -3.07
N MET A 764 -21.91 -8.34 -2.79
CA MET A 764 -21.78 -9.60 -2.05
C MET A 764 -20.39 -10.20 -2.21
N PRO A 765 -19.66 -10.53 -1.13
CA PRO A 765 -18.42 -11.27 -1.27
C PRO A 765 -18.73 -12.55 -2.02
N ILE A 766 -18.06 -12.70 -3.15
CA ILE A 766 -17.95 -13.99 -3.80
C ILE A 766 -17.14 -14.85 -2.82
N LEU A 767 -17.66 -16.00 -2.43
CA LEU A 767 -16.94 -17.05 -1.72
C LEU A 767 -16.63 -18.17 -2.71
N LEU A 768 -15.35 -18.52 -2.84
CA LEU A 768 -14.91 -19.62 -3.71
C LEU A 768 -15.45 -19.49 -5.16
N GLY A 769 -15.51 -18.29 -5.71
CA GLY A 769 -16.03 -18.03 -7.05
C GLY A 769 -17.56 -18.04 -7.19
N GLN A 770 -18.33 -18.19 -6.09
CA GLN A 770 -19.80 -18.16 -6.08
C GLN A 770 -20.34 -17.07 -5.12
N PRO A 771 -21.57 -16.57 -5.30
CA PRO A 771 -22.23 -15.73 -4.30
C PRO A 771 -22.24 -16.41 -2.91
N GLY A 772 -21.90 -15.67 -1.85
CA GLY A 772 -21.73 -16.24 -0.50
C GLY A 772 -22.97 -16.96 0.06
N ASP A 773 -24.17 -16.51 -0.29
CA ASP A 773 -25.45 -17.14 0.07
C ASP A 773 -25.65 -18.54 -0.53
N LYS A 774 -24.94 -18.87 -1.61
CA LYS A 774 -24.98 -20.19 -2.26
C LYS A 774 -23.92 -21.17 -1.74
N MET A 775 -23.08 -20.72 -0.82
CA MET A 775 -21.95 -21.48 -0.28
C MET A 775 -22.20 -21.89 1.18
N PHE A 776 -23.43 -21.79 1.66
CA PHE A 776 -23.74 -22.06 3.06
C PHE A 776 -23.52 -23.53 3.42
N TRP A 777 -22.85 -23.78 4.55
CA TRP A 777 -22.52 -25.12 5.03
C TRP A 777 -23.68 -26.12 5.01
N GLY A 778 -24.86 -25.71 5.49
CA GLY A 778 -26.05 -26.58 5.61
C GLY A 778 -26.50 -27.20 4.29
N ASP A 779 -26.26 -26.55 3.16
CA ASP A 779 -26.63 -27.06 1.83
C ASP A 779 -25.80 -28.29 1.43
N PHE A 780 -24.64 -28.49 2.07
CA PHE A 780 -23.69 -29.56 1.77
C PHE A 780 -23.66 -30.65 2.84
N GLU A 781 -24.34 -30.49 3.97
CA GLU A 781 -24.34 -31.44 5.09
C GLU A 781 -24.85 -32.83 4.65
N SER A 782 -25.92 -32.86 3.85
CA SER A 782 -26.49 -34.09 3.29
C SER A 782 -25.59 -34.77 2.25
N GLN A 783 -24.75 -34.00 1.55
CA GLN A 783 -23.86 -34.50 0.49
C GLN A 783 -22.57 -35.11 1.04
N LEU A 784 -22.21 -34.78 2.28
CA LEU A 784 -20.97 -35.21 2.90
C LEU A 784 -21.05 -36.58 3.57
N ASN A 785 -22.26 -37.10 3.87
CA ASN A 785 -22.50 -38.45 4.42
C ASN A 785 -21.52 -38.88 5.55
N HIS A 786 -21.02 -37.92 6.32
CA HIS A 786 -19.98 -38.08 7.34
C HIS A 786 -20.52 -37.69 8.73
N ALA A 787 -20.04 -38.39 9.76
CA ALA A 787 -20.41 -38.17 11.15
C ALA A 787 -20.00 -36.76 11.64
N ALA A 788 -20.86 -36.14 12.44
CA ALA A 788 -20.69 -34.93 13.26
C ALA A 788 -19.81 -33.79 12.70
N THR A 789 -20.39 -32.58 12.57
CA THR A 789 -19.70 -31.32 12.24
C THR A 789 -18.40 -31.12 13.03
N ALA A 790 -18.36 -31.59 14.29
CA ALA A 790 -17.14 -31.62 15.10
C ALA A 790 -15.95 -32.35 14.44
N LYS A 791 -16.17 -33.52 13.82
CA LYS A 791 -15.13 -34.24 13.07
C LYS A 791 -14.71 -33.48 11.82
N PHE A 792 -15.60 -32.64 11.28
CA PHE A 792 -15.25 -31.78 10.18
C PHE A 792 -14.30 -30.67 10.59
N PHE A 793 -14.50 -29.94 11.70
CA PHE A 793 -13.64 -28.78 12.01
C PHE A 793 -12.53 -29.03 13.04
N LEU A 794 -12.66 -30.06 13.88
CA LEU A 794 -11.64 -30.46 14.85
C LEU A 794 -10.97 -31.74 14.36
N ALA A 795 -9.65 -31.71 14.16
CA ALA A 795 -8.91 -32.94 13.89
C ALA A 795 -9.00 -33.89 15.08
N SER A 796 -8.99 -35.20 14.81
CA SER A 796 -9.37 -36.31 15.68
C SER A 796 -8.43 -36.62 16.87
N ALA A 797 -7.83 -35.62 17.54
CA ALA A 797 -7.03 -35.85 18.78
C ALA A 797 -7.05 -34.68 19.78
N PRO A 798 -7.08 -35.01 21.09
CA PRO A 798 -8.30 -35.27 21.85
C PRO A 798 -8.96 -33.95 22.28
N ALA A 799 -9.97 -33.49 21.54
CA ALA A 799 -10.94 -32.59 22.12
C ALA A 799 -11.89 -33.46 22.97
N ILE A 800 -11.75 -33.38 24.30
CA ILE A 800 -12.63 -34.08 25.25
C ILE A 800 -14.08 -33.52 25.17
N ALA A 801 -14.26 -32.39 24.49
CA ALA A 801 -15.54 -31.73 24.32
C ALA A 801 -16.13 -32.06 22.93
N TRP A 802 -17.27 -32.78 22.92
CA TRP A 802 -18.27 -32.83 21.84
C TRP A 802 -17.88 -33.41 20.45
N ALA A 803 -17.18 -34.55 20.39
CA ALA A 803 -16.98 -35.30 19.14
C ALA A 803 -18.26 -35.76 18.40
N THR A 804 -19.45 -35.48 18.97
CA THR A 804 -20.78 -35.82 18.44
C THR A 804 -21.65 -34.60 18.12
N SER A 805 -21.16 -33.36 18.26
CA SER A 805 -21.96 -32.17 17.94
C SER A 805 -22.14 -31.98 16.43
N ASN A 806 -23.38 -31.76 16.01
CA ASN A 806 -23.73 -31.28 14.67
C ASN A 806 -23.91 -29.75 14.62
N ASP A 807 -23.95 -29.10 15.78
CA ASP A 807 -24.11 -27.65 15.88
C ASP A 807 -22.77 -26.94 15.67
N LEU A 808 -22.69 -26.13 14.60
CA LEU A 808 -21.55 -25.25 14.30
C LEU A 808 -21.33 -24.23 15.42
N GLY A 809 -22.40 -23.76 16.07
CA GLY A 809 -22.38 -22.85 17.21
C GLY A 809 -21.54 -23.40 18.35
N ALA A 810 -21.94 -24.56 18.88
CA ALA A 810 -21.22 -25.25 19.93
C ALA A 810 -19.76 -25.61 19.58
N LEU A 811 -19.45 -25.82 18.29
CA LEU A 811 -18.13 -26.22 17.82
C LEU A 811 -17.12 -25.07 17.78
N PHE A 812 -17.54 -23.90 17.31
CA PHE A 812 -16.63 -22.76 17.21
C PHE A 812 -16.50 -21.99 18.53
N ALA A 813 -17.44 -22.17 19.46
CA ALA A 813 -17.27 -21.79 20.86
C ALA A 813 -16.23 -22.66 21.60
N ASP A 814 -15.75 -23.77 21.00
CA ASP A 814 -14.73 -24.63 21.60
C ASP A 814 -13.37 -23.91 21.62
N PRO A 815 -12.70 -23.80 22.79
CA PRO A 815 -11.35 -23.25 22.89
C PRO A 815 -10.34 -23.92 21.94
N VAL A 816 -10.48 -25.22 21.66
CA VAL A 816 -9.62 -25.96 20.74
C VAL A 816 -9.74 -25.42 19.32
N PHE A 817 -10.93 -25.02 18.86
CA PHE A 817 -11.08 -24.37 17.56
C PHE A 817 -10.47 -22.96 17.54
N ASN A 818 -10.56 -22.24 18.65
CA ASN A 818 -9.94 -20.92 18.79
C ASN A 818 -8.40 -21.00 18.80
N LEU A 819 -7.84 -22.15 19.23
CA LEU A 819 -6.41 -22.45 19.30
C LEU A 819 -5.85 -23.07 18.00
N LYS A 820 -6.57 -24.01 17.38
CA LYS A 820 -6.16 -24.81 16.21
C LYS A 820 -6.90 -24.40 14.95
#